data_AF-A0A1G1M9I3-F1
#
_entry.id   AF-A0A1G1M9I3-F1
#
_cell.length_a   1.000
_cell.length_b   1.000
_cell.length_c   1.000
_cell.angle_alpha   90.00
_cell.angle_beta   90.00
_cell.angle_gamma   90.00
#
_symmetry.space_group_name_H-M   'P 1'
#
loop_
_entity.id
_entity.type
_entity.pdbx_description
1 polymer ?
#
loop_
_entity_poly.entity_id
_entity_poly.type
_entity_poly.pdbx_seq_one_letter_code
_entity_poly.pdbx_strand_id
1 'polypeptide(L)'
;MKTEKLPSIQDGQSLGRGLVFKRFFTKPDVHPLDEVKYVKRSSVITNPDGSVVFKMENVEVPESWSQLATDIIVSKYFRKAGVPETGSEVSARQVVYRIAHSIRIAGEKLGGYFKTAGDAQVFEEELLHLLIHQKCAFNSPVWFNCGMDLYGIKGSGGNFYWDPATDAIRQATDSYSSPQCSACFIQSVDDNLMSIFDLIKNEARLFKYGSGTGTNFSKLRGRQEKLSSGGTSSGLMSFLEVLDRGAGATKSGGTTRRAAKMVCLDLDHPEIMDFINWKVREEKKVAALIAAGYSSDFNGEAYKTVAGQNSNNSVRITDEFMRAYLNDGKWQTRFRTTGDICETFQAKDLMDQIAFAAWACADPGVQFDTTINDWHTCANTDRIHASNPCSEYMFLDNSACNLSSINVMKYLRPDGTFDVEGFRHTTRVFITAMDILVDYASYPTEQIARNSHVYRPLGIGYANLGSLLMVSGIPYDSPQASAICSALTGVLTGHAYRTSAEIASSKSPFADYKKNESSMVRVIEKHRAAAHKIPAEYCWQDILVAAHEDWEDAFEIGKLYGYRNAQVSVIAPTGTIGLLMDCDTTGIEPDFALVKFKKLAGGGYFKIINQGVPAALQRLGYSESETQNIIEYIQGTSRLEGTPWINRTTLAAKGFTSAELDKIDSLLPSVFDLSFAFTKWTLGEDALKRLGFKPEDYNHLRFNVLEALGFSKMEIEEANDVVCGRMTIEGAPLLKPEHLPVFDCANRCGKHGRRFIEPMTHVRMMAAAQPFISGAISKTVNLPHESTVEEIEKIYVEAWKMGLKAVALYRDGSKLSQPLNTKSGDSASDKKSEKKNELQAAHPPVLQRKRLPKKRAGITVESRVGGQKIYLRTGEYPDGTIGEIFVDMHKEGAAFRSMMNCFAIAVSLGLQYGVPLEEFVNVFTFTRFEPQGLVDHPNIKLSTSIVDYLFRVLGMEYLGMTEFVQIPPKPEDLQINKKTVSAALQAPMIEIATPAQDMVPPVSTVKKNTSLAAAGANEHLSNMMGDAPFCTNCGHVTVRSGSCYKCLNCGNSMGCS
;
A
#
# COMPACT_ATOMS: atom_id res chain seq x y z
N MET A 1 34.02 20.88 -25.80
CA MET A 1 35.02 19.82 -25.51
C MET A 1 34.73 18.67 -26.45
N LYS A 2 35.72 18.19 -27.22
CA LYS A 2 35.54 17.01 -28.07
C LYS A 2 35.25 15.82 -27.16
N THR A 3 34.13 15.13 -27.38
CA THR A 3 33.87 13.80 -26.84
C THR A 3 35.02 12.91 -27.28
N GLU A 4 35.99 12.68 -26.40
CA GLU A 4 36.97 11.62 -26.60
C GLU A 4 36.18 10.31 -26.48
N LYS A 5 35.76 9.78 -27.64
CA LYS A 5 35.45 8.35 -27.75
C LYS A 5 36.60 7.63 -27.05
N LEU A 6 36.29 6.77 -26.08
CA LEU A 6 37.25 5.76 -25.64
C LEU A 6 37.89 5.18 -26.90
N PRO A 7 39.22 5.00 -26.92
CA PRO A 7 39.97 4.69 -28.14
C PRO A 7 39.21 3.63 -28.92
N SER A 8 38.81 3.96 -30.16
CA SER A 8 38.11 3.05 -31.05
C SER A 8 38.81 1.70 -30.93
N ILE A 9 38.08 0.67 -30.48
CA ILE A 9 38.60 -0.68 -30.30
C ILE A 9 38.96 -1.18 -31.70
N GLN A 10 40.17 -0.84 -32.15
CA GLN A 10 40.79 -1.41 -33.34
C GLN A 10 41.30 -2.79 -32.93
N ASP A 11 40.76 -3.81 -33.60
CA ASP A 11 41.29 -5.17 -33.70
C ASP A 11 41.78 -5.83 -32.41
N GLY A 12 40.85 -6.37 -31.63
CA GLY A 12 41.10 -7.55 -30.78
C GLY A 12 42.16 -7.40 -29.67
N GLN A 13 42.61 -6.19 -29.32
CA GLN A 13 43.49 -6.00 -28.18
C GLN A 13 42.73 -6.25 -26.87
N SER A 14 43.27 -7.13 -26.02
CA SER A 14 42.73 -7.36 -24.69
C SER A 14 42.80 -6.06 -23.88
N LEU A 15 41.65 -5.53 -23.45
CA LEU A 15 41.59 -4.56 -22.36
C LEU A 15 42.26 -5.23 -21.15
N GLY A 16 43.47 -4.80 -20.79
CA GLY A 16 44.23 -5.44 -19.71
C GLY A 16 43.42 -5.55 -18.41
N ARG A 17 43.77 -6.50 -17.53
CA ARG A 17 43.03 -6.78 -16.28
C ARG A 17 42.84 -5.51 -15.43
N GLY A 18 41.60 -5.24 -15.03
CA GLY A 18 41.19 -4.11 -14.18
C GLY A 18 40.69 -2.88 -14.96
N LEU A 19 39.75 -2.14 -14.37
CA LEU A 19 39.23 -0.90 -14.94
C LEU A 19 40.15 0.29 -14.61
N VAL A 20 40.15 1.28 -15.50
CA VAL A 20 40.73 2.60 -15.27
C VAL A 20 39.65 3.54 -14.77
N PHE A 21 39.98 4.35 -13.75
CA PHE A 21 39.09 5.38 -13.21
C PHE A 21 39.70 6.77 -13.41
N LYS A 22 38.93 7.64 -14.06
CA LYS A 22 39.28 9.05 -14.25
C LYS A 22 38.75 9.87 -13.07
N ARG A 23 39.56 10.82 -12.59
CA ARG A 23 39.10 11.87 -11.69
C ARG A 23 38.16 12.81 -12.45
N PHE A 24 36.91 12.93 -12.00
CA PHE A 24 35.91 13.78 -12.62
C PHE A 24 35.40 14.84 -11.64
N PHE A 25 34.97 14.41 -10.46
CA PHE A 25 34.50 15.33 -9.42
C PHE A 25 35.59 15.70 -8.41
N THR A 26 36.65 14.89 -8.32
CA THR A 26 37.74 15.05 -7.34
C THR A 26 39.00 15.64 -7.96
N LYS A 27 39.89 16.16 -7.11
CA LYS A 27 41.19 16.70 -7.51
C LYS A 27 42.32 15.79 -7.01
N PRO A 28 43.45 15.69 -7.76
CA PRO A 28 44.65 15.04 -7.24
C PRO A 28 45.11 15.67 -5.91
N ASP A 29 45.60 14.84 -5.00
CA ASP A 29 46.22 15.24 -3.72
C ASP A 29 45.29 16.03 -2.75
N VAL A 30 43.98 16.04 -3.01
CA VAL A 30 42.97 16.65 -2.13
C VAL A 30 41.95 15.59 -1.74
N HIS A 31 41.82 15.34 -0.43
CA HIS A 31 40.85 14.37 0.06
C HIS A 31 39.42 14.94 -0.07
N PRO A 32 38.45 14.25 -0.70
CA PRO A 32 37.13 14.82 -1.02
C PRO A 32 36.32 15.29 0.20
N LEU A 33 36.49 14.64 1.36
CA LEU A 33 35.81 15.04 2.59
C LEU A 33 36.41 16.31 3.23
N ASP A 34 37.59 16.76 2.80
CA ASP A 34 38.21 17.99 3.32
C ASP A 34 37.80 19.23 2.52
N GLU A 35 37.22 19.05 1.32
CA GLU A 35 36.65 20.15 0.52
C GLU A 35 35.27 20.60 1.03
N VAL A 36 34.65 19.82 1.92
CA VAL A 36 33.31 20.10 2.44
C VAL A 36 33.38 20.89 3.73
N LYS A 37 32.60 21.97 3.82
CA LYS A 37 32.39 22.70 5.07
C LYS A 37 31.34 22.01 5.93
N TYR A 38 31.68 21.74 7.19
CA TYR A 38 30.82 21.06 8.15
C TYR A 38 30.31 22.00 9.24
N VAL A 39 29.11 21.71 9.75
CA VAL A 39 28.48 22.41 10.86
C VAL A 39 27.97 21.41 11.90
N LYS A 40 27.90 21.84 13.16
CA LYS A 40 27.27 21.06 14.23
C LYS A 40 25.78 21.36 14.29
N ARG A 41 24.96 20.32 14.30
CA ARG A 41 23.50 20.41 14.45
C ARG A 41 23.00 19.44 15.51
N SER A 42 21.78 19.66 15.98
CA SER A 42 21.06 18.70 16.82
C SER A 42 19.97 18.05 16.01
N SER A 43 19.79 16.75 16.19
CA SER A 43 18.64 16.02 15.66
C SER A 43 17.70 15.69 16.80
N VAL A 44 16.44 16.13 16.68
CA VAL A 44 15.40 15.92 17.69
C VAL A 44 14.13 15.47 16.98
N ILE A 45 13.59 14.33 17.39
CA ILE A 45 12.30 13.81 16.91
C ILE A 45 11.34 13.84 18.09
N THR A 46 10.22 14.54 17.94
CA THR A 46 9.16 14.67 18.95
C THR A 46 7.84 14.05 18.49
N ASN A 47 7.05 13.58 19.44
CA ASN A 47 5.65 13.21 19.25
C ASN A 47 4.77 14.47 19.14
N PRO A 48 3.48 14.34 18.71
CA PRO A 48 2.55 15.47 18.64
C PRO A 48 2.26 16.12 20.00
N ASP A 49 2.43 15.37 21.08
CA ASP A 49 2.27 15.86 22.46
C ASP A 49 3.52 16.60 22.98
N GLY A 50 4.55 16.75 22.15
CA GLY A 50 5.81 17.42 22.48
C GLY A 50 6.85 16.52 23.16
N SER A 51 6.53 15.25 23.47
CA SER A 51 7.50 14.34 24.08
C SER A 51 8.61 13.96 23.10
N VAL A 52 9.86 13.90 23.57
CA VAL A 52 11.04 13.57 22.75
C VAL A 52 11.16 12.06 22.57
N VAL A 53 11.10 11.60 21.31
CA VAL A 53 11.28 10.20 20.91
C VAL A 53 12.76 9.86 20.74
N PHE A 54 13.51 10.77 20.14
CA PHE A 54 14.92 10.60 19.86
C PHE A 54 15.61 11.95 19.88
N LYS A 55 16.82 12.01 20.46
CA LYS A 55 17.64 13.22 20.48
C LYS A 55 19.12 12.86 20.39
N MET A 56 19.85 13.58 19.55
CA MET A 56 21.30 13.53 19.48
C MET A 56 21.83 14.93 19.17
N GLU A 57 22.70 15.44 20.03
CA GLU A 57 23.23 16.80 19.92
C GLU A 57 24.63 16.81 19.32
N ASN A 58 25.03 17.97 18.80
CA ASN A 58 26.39 18.23 18.33
C ASN A 58 26.90 17.27 17.23
N VAL A 59 26.00 16.79 16.37
CA VAL A 59 26.38 15.95 15.22
C VAL A 59 26.97 16.81 14.11
N GLU A 60 28.01 16.30 13.45
CA GLU A 60 28.67 16.97 12.35
C GLU A 60 28.10 16.52 10.99
N VAL A 61 27.60 17.49 10.22
CA VAL A 61 27.04 17.27 8.88
C VAL A 61 27.49 18.37 7.92
N PRO A 62 27.51 18.13 6.60
CA PRO A 62 27.78 19.19 5.63
C PRO A 62 26.83 20.38 5.81
N GLU A 63 27.34 21.61 5.71
CA GLU A 63 26.54 22.83 5.82
C GLU A 63 25.40 22.85 4.79
N SER A 64 25.64 22.29 3.61
CA SER A 64 24.69 22.24 2.50
C SER A 64 23.54 21.25 2.68
N TRP A 65 23.62 20.31 3.63
CA TRP A 65 22.52 19.38 3.88
C TRP A 65 21.37 20.10 4.57
N SER A 66 20.12 19.70 4.31
CA SER A 66 18.99 20.23 5.06
C SER A 66 18.94 19.68 6.50
N GLN A 67 18.12 20.31 7.37
CA GLN A 67 17.81 19.73 8.68
C GLN A 67 17.10 18.37 8.54
N LEU A 68 16.27 18.19 7.52
CA LEU A 68 15.61 16.90 7.26
C LEU A 68 16.61 15.80 6.92
N ALA A 69 17.57 16.05 6.02
CA ALA A 69 18.64 15.09 5.72
C ALA A 69 19.49 14.77 6.96
N THR A 70 19.74 15.79 7.80
CA THR A 70 20.41 15.64 9.10
C THR A 70 19.63 14.68 10.00
N ASP A 71 18.32 14.90 10.16
CA ASP A 71 17.47 14.06 11.00
C ASP A 71 17.37 12.62 10.48
N ILE A 72 17.34 12.44 9.15
CA ILE A 72 17.32 11.11 8.54
C ILE A 72 18.65 10.37 8.77
N ILE A 73 19.80 10.98 8.48
CA ILE A 73 21.09 10.30 8.66
C ILE A 73 21.32 9.93 10.12
N VAL A 74 21.00 10.84 11.04
CA VAL A 74 21.22 10.62 12.46
C VAL A 74 20.24 9.60 13.01
N SER A 75 18.94 9.73 12.76
CA SER A 75 17.95 8.84 13.37
C SER A 75 17.94 7.43 12.79
N LYS A 76 18.37 7.27 11.52
CA LYS A 76 18.30 5.97 10.81
C LYS A 76 19.66 5.33 10.58
N TYR A 77 20.67 6.08 10.15
CA TYR A 77 21.89 5.50 9.58
C TYR A 77 23.09 5.55 10.51
N PHE A 78 23.16 6.51 11.43
CA PHE A 78 24.23 6.57 12.43
C PHE A 78 24.18 5.33 13.33
N ARG A 79 25.30 4.62 13.38
CA ARG A 79 25.54 3.57 14.35
C ARG A 79 25.49 4.14 15.76
N LYS A 80 24.68 3.54 16.63
CA LYS A 80 24.41 4.07 17.98
C LYS A 80 25.32 3.52 19.08
N ALA A 81 26.10 2.48 18.80
CA ALA A 81 26.95 1.84 19.79
C ALA A 81 28.13 1.09 19.14
N GLY A 82 29.24 1.01 19.88
CA GLY A 82 30.42 0.21 19.53
C GLY A 82 31.39 0.92 18.57
N VAL A 83 31.19 2.20 18.28
CA VAL A 83 32.13 2.97 17.45
C VAL A 83 33.35 3.36 18.29
N PRO A 84 34.59 3.12 17.81
CA PRO A 84 35.80 3.50 18.52
C PRO A 84 35.83 4.99 18.89
N GLU A 85 36.42 5.32 20.04
CA GLU A 85 36.61 6.68 20.58
C GLU A 85 35.33 7.45 20.96
N THR A 86 34.33 7.48 20.09
CA THR A 86 33.10 8.27 20.25
C THR A 86 31.91 7.45 20.78
N GLY A 87 32.00 6.11 20.80
CA GLY A 87 30.94 5.18 21.19
C GLY A 87 29.81 5.04 20.16
N SER A 88 29.49 6.10 19.42
CA SER A 88 28.51 6.15 18.33
C SER A 88 29.03 6.98 17.15
N GLU A 89 28.45 6.83 15.97
CA GLU A 89 28.74 7.73 14.85
C GLU A 89 28.19 9.12 15.19
N VAL A 90 29.04 10.13 15.08
CA VAL A 90 28.75 11.54 15.40
C VAL A 90 28.92 12.45 14.19
N SER A 91 29.44 11.94 13.07
CA SER A 91 29.67 12.70 11.84
C SER A 91 29.22 11.94 10.60
N ALA A 92 28.61 12.66 9.65
CA ALA A 92 28.31 12.11 8.32
C ALA A 92 29.58 11.61 7.60
N ARG A 93 30.74 12.19 7.91
CA ARG A 93 32.06 11.77 7.38
C ARG A 93 32.35 10.31 7.70
N GLN A 94 32.10 9.90 8.94
CA GLN A 94 32.34 8.53 9.41
C GLN A 94 31.53 7.52 8.59
N VAL A 95 30.25 7.84 8.34
CA VAL A 95 29.32 6.97 7.61
C VAL A 95 29.74 6.80 6.15
N VAL A 96 29.97 7.90 5.42
CA VAL A 96 30.33 7.82 4.00
C VAL A 96 31.71 7.20 3.82
N TYR A 97 32.65 7.47 4.75
CA TYR A 97 33.99 6.91 4.73
C TYR A 97 33.98 5.39 4.87
N ARG A 98 33.33 4.84 5.91
CA ARG A 98 33.31 3.38 6.09
C ARG A 98 32.68 2.66 4.90
N ILE A 99 31.68 3.26 4.25
CA ILE A 99 31.01 2.66 3.10
C ILE A 99 31.96 2.62 1.90
N ALA A 100 32.50 3.78 1.50
CA ALA A 100 33.36 3.87 0.32
C ALA A 100 34.66 3.07 0.50
N HIS A 101 35.28 3.19 1.68
CA HIS A 101 36.53 2.52 2.00
C HIS A 101 36.39 0.99 2.03
N SER A 102 35.34 0.46 2.67
CA SER A 102 35.09 -0.99 2.67
C SER A 102 34.84 -1.52 1.26
N ILE A 103 34.11 -0.80 0.42
CA ILE A 103 33.87 -1.20 -0.99
C ILE A 103 35.19 -1.21 -1.77
N ARG A 104 36.05 -0.20 -1.61
CA ARG A 104 37.38 -0.20 -2.25
C ARG A 104 38.20 -1.41 -1.81
N ILE A 105 38.36 -1.63 -0.49
CA ILE A 105 39.14 -2.76 0.03
C ILE A 105 38.60 -4.10 -0.49
N ALA A 106 37.27 -4.26 -0.50
CA ALA A 106 36.63 -5.45 -1.04
C ALA A 106 36.95 -5.62 -2.54
N GLY A 107 36.88 -4.55 -3.33
CA GLY A 107 37.23 -4.55 -4.75
C GLY A 107 38.69 -4.92 -5.02
N GLU A 108 39.63 -4.42 -4.20
CA GLU A 108 41.05 -4.79 -4.28
C GLU A 108 41.26 -6.27 -3.96
N LYS A 109 40.63 -6.77 -2.88
CA LYS A 109 40.73 -8.18 -2.47
C LYS A 109 40.13 -9.15 -3.49
N LEU A 110 38.99 -8.80 -4.07
CA LEU A 110 38.33 -9.60 -5.12
C LEU A 110 39.09 -9.55 -6.46
N GLY A 111 39.93 -8.53 -6.67
CA GLY A 111 40.78 -8.35 -7.85
C GLY A 111 40.00 -8.06 -9.13
N GLY A 112 40.69 -7.55 -10.16
CA GLY A 112 40.11 -7.32 -11.50
C GLY A 112 39.10 -6.17 -11.60
N TYR A 113 38.83 -5.43 -10.53
CA TYR A 113 38.04 -4.19 -10.58
C TYR A 113 38.90 -2.98 -10.90
N PHE A 114 40.09 -2.88 -10.32
CA PHE A 114 41.00 -1.76 -10.50
C PHE A 114 42.27 -2.20 -11.22
N LYS A 115 42.70 -1.44 -12.22
CA LYS A 115 43.92 -1.72 -12.98
C LYS A 115 45.17 -1.44 -12.14
N THR A 116 45.14 -0.38 -11.34
CA THR A 116 46.22 0.00 -10.43
C THR A 116 45.68 0.38 -9.04
N ALA A 117 46.56 0.46 -8.05
CA ALA A 117 46.20 1.01 -6.74
C ALA A 117 45.74 2.48 -6.83
N GLY A 118 46.28 3.25 -7.79
CA GLY A 118 45.82 4.60 -8.08
C GLY A 118 44.38 4.63 -8.58
N ASP A 119 43.97 3.69 -9.42
CA ASP A 119 42.58 3.57 -9.87
C ASP A 119 41.63 3.24 -8.71
N ALA A 120 42.07 2.38 -7.77
CA ALA A 120 41.30 2.06 -6.57
C ALA A 120 41.12 3.29 -5.67
N GLN A 121 42.18 4.10 -5.51
CA GLN A 121 42.11 5.35 -4.77
C GLN A 121 41.18 6.37 -5.44
N VAL A 122 41.30 6.56 -6.77
CA VAL A 122 40.40 7.45 -7.52
C VAL A 122 38.95 6.99 -7.39
N PHE A 123 38.69 5.69 -7.47
CA PHE A 123 37.35 5.14 -7.26
C PHE A 123 36.79 5.46 -5.86
N GLU A 124 37.58 5.26 -4.80
CA GLU A 124 37.16 5.57 -3.42
C GLU A 124 36.83 7.07 -3.29
N GLU A 125 37.70 7.93 -3.80
CA GLU A 125 37.56 9.38 -3.70
C GLU A 125 36.34 9.89 -4.50
N GLU A 126 36.12 9.39 -5.72
CA GLU A 126 34.92 9.72 -6.50
C GLU A 126 33.65 9.23 -5.79
N LEU A 127 33.65 8.02 -5.21
CA LEU A 127 32.52 7.50 -4.46
C LEU A 127 32.23 8.33 -3.19
N LEU A 128 33.27 8.76 -2.46
CA LEU A 128 33.13 9.66 -1.31
C LEU A 128 32.48 10.98 -1.71
N HIS A 129 32.95 11.59 -2.79
CA HIS A 129 32.37 12.83 -3.33
C HIS A 129 30.87 12.62 -3.64
N LEU A 130 30.53 11.56 -4.37
CA LEU A 130 29.15 11.30 -4.78
C LEU A 130 28.20 11.11 -3.59
N LEU A 131 28.65 10.42 -2.53
CA LEU A 131 27.86 10.19 -1.32
C LEU A 131 27.69 11.47 -0.49
N ILE A 132 28.77 12.22 -0.23
CA ILE A 132 28.72 13.39 0.65
C ILE A 132 27.97 14.57 0.01
N HIS A 133 28.03 14.71 -1.32
CA HIS A 133 27.29 15.72 -2.08
C HIS A 133 25.86 15.29 -2.48
N GLN A 134 25.37 14.15 -1.96
CA GLN A 134 24.02 13.63 -2.21
C GLN A 134 23.71 13.45 -3.72
N LYS A 135 24.71 13.10 -4.53
CA LYS A 135 24.56 12.86 -5.98
C LYS A 135 23.96 11.49 -6.28
N CYS A 136 24.23 10.50 -5.44
CA CYS A 136 23.64 9.18 -5.50
C CYS A 136 23.70 8.52 -4.12
N ALA A 137 22.75 7.63 -3.82
CA ALA A 137 22.72 6.88 -2.58
C ALA A 137 22.45 5.39 -2.85
N PHE A 138 23.13 4.53 -2.10
CA PHE A 138 22.78 3.10 -2.03
C PHE A 138 21.47 2.87 -1.27
N ASN A 139 20.88 1.69 -1.41
CA ASN A 139 19.80 1.26 -0.54
C ASN A 139 20.20 1.21 0.95
N SER A 140 19.20 1.39 1.82
CA SER A 140 19.40 1.47 3.28
C SER A 140 20.27 0.36 3.91
N PRO A 141 20.16 -0.93 3.56
CA PRO A 141 21.07 -1.97 4.08
C PRO A 141 22.57 -1.68 3.95
N VAL A 142 23.03 -1.04 2.86
CA VAL A 142 24.44 -0.63 2.71
C VAL A 142 24.82 0.37 3.82
N TRP A 143 23.97 1.38 4.03
CA TRP A 143 24.16 2.37 5.07
C TRP A 143 24.12 1.77 6.48
N PHE A 144 23.33 0.72 6.72
CA PHE A 144 23.27 0.09 8.05
C PHE A 144 24.48 -0.80 8.35
N ASN A 145 24.97 -1.55 7.35
CA ASN A 145 25.81 -2.72 7.62
C ASN A 145 27.22 -2.65 7.02
N CYS A 146 27.45 -1.91 5.94
CA CYS A 146 28.72 -1.90 5.21
C CYS A 146 29.83 -1.23 6.05
N GLY A 147 30.96 -1.90 6.28
CA GLY A 147 32.09 -1.34 7.02
C GLY A 147 31.92 -1.26 8.54
N MET A 148 31.01 -2.06 9.12
CA MET A 148 30.92 -2.22 10.58
C MET A 148 32.15 -2.93 11.17
N ASP A 149 32.78 -3.81 10.37
CA ASP A 149 34.02 -4.50 10.71
C ASP A 149 35.23 -3.57 10.83
N LEU A 150 35.25 -2.44 10.09
CA LEU A 150 36.26 -1.38 10.25
C LEU A 150 36.26 -0.78 11.66
N TYR A 151 35.11 -0.79 12.35
CA TYR A 151 34.99 -0.38 13.75
C TYR A 151 35.32 -1.51 14.74
N GLY A 152 35.70 -2.70 14.26
CA GLY A 152 35.89 -3.90 15.08
C GLY A 152 34.59 -4.50 15.63
N ILE A 153 33.43 -4.09 15.10
CA ILE A 153 32.13 -4.55 15.57
C ILE A 153 31.81 -5.90 14.93
N LYS A 154 31.47 -6.89 15.77
CA LYS A 154 31.05 -8.22 15.33
C LYS A 154 29.53 -8.36 15.29
N GLY A 155 29.04 -9.05 14.28
CA GLY A 155 27.64 -9.35 14.07
C GLY A 155 27.27 -10.78 14.44
N SER A 156 25.98 -11.09 14.42
CA SER A 156 25.49 -12.45 14.61
C SER A 156 25.67 -13.27 13.33
N GLY A 157 26.21 -14.49 13.42
CA GLY A 157 26.32 -15.37 12.26
C GLY A 157 24.98 -15.85 11.66
N GLY A 158 25.10 -16.65 10.60
CA GLY A 158 24.00 -17.45 10.04
C GLY A 158 23.60 -17.12 8.60
N ASN A 159 24.03 -15.98 8.06
CA ASN A 159 23.92 -15.67 6.64
C ASN A 159 24.96 -16.45 5.83
N PHE A 160 24.83 -16.48 4.51
CA PHE A 160 25.67 -17.19 3.57
C PHE A 160 26.36 -16.20 2.63
N TYR A 161 27.63 -16.41 2.34
CA TYR A 161 28.42 -15.58 1.43
C TYR A 161 29.22 -16.47 0.49
N TRP A 162 29.67 -15.93 -0.63
CA TRP A 162 30.59 -16.62 -1.52
C TRP A 162 32.04 -16.41 -1.06
N ASP A 163 32.77 -17.49 -0.85
CA ASP A 163 34.18 -17.45 -0.47
C ASP A 163 35.07 -17.54 -1.72
N PRO A 164 35.72 -16.43 -2.14
CA PRO A 164 36.59 -16.42 -3.32
C PRO A 164 37.78 -17.37 -3.23
N ALA A 165 38.24 -17.72 -2.02
CA ALA A 165 39.41 -18.57 -1.86
C ALA A 165 39.10 -20.05 -2.16
N THR A 166 37.85 -20.47 -1.97
CA THR A 166 37.44 -21.86 -2.18
C THR A 166 36.37 -22.03 -3.26
N ASP A 167 35.93 -20.93 -3.86
CA ASP A 167 34.85 -20.88 -4.85
C ASP A 167 33.59 -21.62 -4.38
N ALA A 168 33.17 -21.35 -3.14
CA ALA A 168 32.07 -22.05 -2.50
C ALA A 168 31.23 -21.10 -1.63
N ILE A 169 29.94 -21.40 -1.51
CA ILE A 169 29.07 -20.70 -0.56
C ILE A 169 29.35 -21.23 0.86
N ARG A 170 29.54 -20.32 1.81
CA ARG A 170 29.80 -20.63 3.22
C ARG A 170 28.89 -19.84 4.12
N GLN A 171 28.63 -20.41 5.30
CA GLN A 171 27.90 -19.71 6.34
C GLN A 171 28.84 -18.77 7.11
N ALA A 172 28.48 -17.49 7.21
CA ALA A 172 29.21 -16.50 7.97
C ALA A 172 29.02 -16.73 9.48
N THR A 173 30.13 -16.72 10.22
CA THR A 173 30.14 -16.69 11.69
C THR A 173 29.98 -15.28 12.25
N ASP A 174 30.36 -14.28 11.46
CA ASP A 174 30.24 -12.85 11.75
C ASP A 174 29.51 -12.15 10.57
N SER A 175 28.33 -11.58 10.81
CA SER A 175 27.56 -10.91 9.76
C SER A 175 28.11 -9.55 9.35
N TYR A 176 29.13 -8.99 10.01
CA TYR A 176 29.71 -7.70 9.63
C TYR A 176 31.00 -7.82 8.83
N SER A 177 31.70 -8.97 8.89
CA SER A 177 32.82 -9.25 7.97
C SER A 177 32.36 -9.53 6.54
N SER A 178 31.10 -9.97 6.38
CA SER A 178 30.40 -10.12 5.10
C SER A 178 29.01 -9.53 5.27
N PRO A 179 28.85 -8.19 5.14
CA PRO A 179 27.63 -7.49 5.51
C PRO A 179 26.44 -7.86 4.62
N GLN A 180 25.22 -7.83 5.16
CA GLN A 180 24.03 -7.88 4.30
C GLN A 180 23.81 -6.49 3.69
N CYS A 181 23.94 -6.38 2.37
CA CYS A 181 23.86 -5.11 1.64
C CYS A 181 22.69 -4.99 0.63
N SER A 182 21.87 -6.02 0.46
CA SER A 182 20.77 -6.06 -0.52
C SER A 182 19.43 -5.68 0.11
N ALA A 183 18.61 -4.89 -0.58
CA ALA A 183 17.29 -4.47 -0.07
C ALA A 183 16.14 -5.37 -0.53
N CYS A 184 16.28 -6.02 -1.68
CA CYS A 184 15.19 -6.70 -2.36
C CYS A 184 15.53 -8.16 -2.57
N PHE A 185 14.60 -9.04 -2.21
CA PHE A 185 14.72 -10.47 -2.32
C PHE A 185 13.50 -11.06 -3.01
N ILE A 186 13.72 -12.10 -3.80
CA ILE A 186 12.67 -12.97 -4.34
C ILE A 186 12.93 -14.36 -3.80
N GLN A 187 11.90 -15.03 -3.29
CA GLN A 187 11.97 -16.39 -2.75
C GLN A 187 10.91 -17.26 -3.40
N SER A 188 11.21 -18.55 -3.57
CA SER A 188 10.23 -19.56 -3.99
C SER A 188 9.61 -20.26 -2.78
N VAL A 189 8.45 -20.87 -3.00
CA VAL A 189 7.83 -21.83 -2.09
C VAL A 189 7.36 -23.05 -2.86
N ASP A 190 7.55 -24.23 -2.30
CA ASP A 190 7.03 -25.48 -2.86
C ASP A 190 5.83 -25.96 -2.06
N ASP A 191 4.98 -26.77 -2.70
CA ASP A 191 3.71 -27.26 -2.15
C ASP A 191 3.90 -28.37 -1.11
N ASN A 192 4.55 -28.03 0.00
CA ASN A 192 4.69 -28.87 1.18
C ASN A 192 4.87 -28.02 2.44
N LEU A 193 4.47 -28.58 3.59
CA LEU A 193 4.50 -27.86 4.86
C LEU A 193 5.90 -27.35 5.23
N MET A 194 6.95 -28.16 5.03
CA MET A 194 8.30 -27.76 5.45
C MET A 194 8.80 -26.56 4.64
N SER A 195 8.59 -26.55 3.32
CA SER A 195 8.93 -25.40 2.47
C SER A 195 8.19 -24.13 2.89
N ILE A 196 6.90 -24.23 3.22
CA ILE A 196 6.10 -23.08 3.69
C ILE A 196 6.66 -22.52 5.00
N PHE A 197 6.97 -23.37 5.98
CA PHE A 197 7.51 -22.92 7.27
C PHE A 197 8.98 -22.48 7.19
N ASP A 198 9.77 -23.06 6.30
CA ASP A 198 11.11 -22.57 5.98
C ASP A 198 11.07 -21.19 5.35
N LEU A 199 10.09 -20.92 4.47
CA LEU A 199 9.87 -19.57 3.95
C LEU A 199 9.61 -18.58 5.09
N ILE A 200 8.66 -18.87 6.00
CA ILE A 200 8.36 -18.00 7.16
C ILE A 200 9.64 -17.70 7.96
N LYS A 201 10.45 -18.72 8.24
CA LYS A 201 11.73 -18.58 8.93
C LYS A 201 12.69 -17.67 8.15
N ASN A 202 12.81 -17.86 6.84
CA ASN A 202 13.70 -17.05 5.98
C ASN A 202 13.23 -15.60 5.88
N GLU A 203 11.93 -15.34 5.80
CA GLU A 203 11.36 -13.99 5.83
C GLU A 203 11.68 -13.27 7.14
N ALA A 204 11.55 -13.94 8.28
CA ALA A 204 11.92 -13.38 9.57
C ALA A 204 13.42 -12.99 9.62
N ARG A 205 14.31 -13.80 9.03
CA ARG A 205 15.75 -13.47 8.90
C ARG A 205 15.97 -12.24 8.02
N LEU A 206 15.24 -12.11 6.92
CA LEU A 206 15.33 -10.95 6.03
C LEU A 206 14.84 -9.67 6.71
N PHE A 207 13.70 -9.72 7.38
CA PHE A 207 13.13 -8.57 8.08
C PHE A 207 14.05 -8.08 9.21
N LYS A 208 14.75 -8.99 9.92
CA LYS A 208 15.74 -8.63 10.94
C LYS A 208 16.78 -7.62 10.41
N TYR A 209 17.24 -7.77 9.17
CA TYR A 209 18.27 -6.92 8.56
C TYR A 209 17.73 -5.75 7.71
N GLY A 210 16.41 -5.56 7.67
CA GLY A 210 15.79 -4.36 7.07
C GLY A 210 15.54 -4.45 5.57
N SER A 211 15.41 -5.67 5.07
CA SER A 211 15.13 -5.96 3.67
C SER A 211 13.74 -6.54 3.48
N GLY A 212 13.24 -6.41 2.26
CA GLY A 212 11.94 -6.89 1.86
C GLY A 212 12.02 -8.10 0.93
N THR A 213 10.96 -8.90 0.90
CA THR A 213 10.91 -10.15 0.14
C THR A 213 9.60 -10.29 -0.62
N GLY A 214 9.62 -10.95 -1.78
CA GLY A 214 8.41 -11.39 -2.44
C GLY A 214 8.45 -12.83 -2.89
N THR A 215 7.27 -13.43 -2.99
CA THR A 215 7.09 -14.83 -3.36
C THR A 215 5.81 -14.98 -4.17
N ASN A 216 5.87 -15.81 -5.21
CA ASN A 216 4.68 -16.29 -5.90
C ASN A 216 4.19 -17.58 -5.23
N PHE A 217 2.94 -17.55 -4.77
CA PHE A 217 2.34 -18.64 -4.02
C PHE A 217 1.51 -19.59 -4.90
N SER A 218 1.49 -19.39 -6.21
CA SER A 218 0.72 -20.21 -7.14
C SER A 218 1.06 -21.69 -7.13
N LYS A 219 2.25 -22.08 -6.64
CA LYS A 219 2.60 -23.49 -6.50
C LYS A 219 1.76 -24.21 -5.44
N LEU A 220 1.27 -23.49 -4.43
CA LEU A 220 0.50 -24.09 -3.34
C LEU A 220 -0.86 -24.57 -3.83
N ARG A 221 -1.27 -25.77 -3.43
CA ARG A 221 -2.57 -26.32 -3.83
C ARG A 221 -3.73 -25.59 -3.15
N GLY A 222 -4.83 -25.43 -3.89
CA GLY A 222 -6.05 -24.81 -3.38
C GLY A 222 -6.76 -25.66 -2.31
N ARG A 223 -7.62 -25.04 -1.50
CA ARG A 223 -8.44 -25.75 -0.48
C ARG A 223 -9.29 -26.89 -1.03
N GLN A 224 -9.63 -26.83 -2.31
CA GLN A 224 -10.43 -27.83 -3.02
C GLN A 224 -9.63 -29.11 -3.33
N GLU A 225 -8.29 -29.06 -3.24
CA GLU A 225 -7.41 -30.13 -3.66
C GLU A 225 -7.11 -31.13 -2.52
N LYS A 226 -6.92 -32.41 -2.88
CA LYS A 226 -6.73 -33.49 -1.91
C LYS A 226 -5.32 -33.56 -1.33
N LEU A 227 -5.21 -34.09 -0.11
CA LEU A 227 -3.94 -34.47 0.51
C LEU A 227 -3.65 -35.96 0.32
N SER A 228 -2.37 -36.35 0.30
CA SER A 228 -1.95 -37.75 0.14
C SER A 228 -2.41 -38.64 1.30
N SER A 229 -2.55 -38.09 2.51
CA SER A 229 -3.04 -38.77 3.71
C SER A 229 -4.57 -38.91 3.77
N GLY A 230 -5.30 -38.41 2.77
CA GLY A 230 -6.75 -38.22 2.82
C GLY A 230 -7.16 -36.82 3.32
N GLY A 231 -8.40 -36.42 3.04
CA GLY A 231 -8.91 -35.06 3.31
C GLY A 231 -8.57 -34.05 2.20
N THR A 232 -8.86 -32.78 2.47
CA THR A 232 -8.61 -31.63 1.59
C THR A 232 -7.58 -30.68 2.21
N SER A 233 -6.87 -29.94 1.37
CA SER A 233 -5.92 -28.91 1.80
C SER A 233 -6.61 -27.84 2.66
N SER A 234 -5.86 -27.22 3.58
CA SER A 234 -6.31 -25.97 4.23
C SER A 234 -6.44 -24.81 3.24
N GLY A 235 -5.77 -24.90 2.08
CA GLY A 235 -5.76 -23.89 1.03
C GLY A 235 -4.70 -22.81 1.23
N LEU A 236 -4.41 -22.11 0.15
CA LEU A 236 -3.47 -21.00 0.05
C LEU A 236 -3.77 -19.92 1.09
N MET A 237 -5.03 -19.50 1.20
CA MET A 237 -5.42 -18.35 2.00
C MET A 237 -5.08 -18.54 3.49
N SER A 238 -5.27 -19.75 4.03
CA SER A 238 -4.91 -20.06 5.41
C SER A 238 -3.41 -19.89 5.69
N PHE A 239 -2.55 -20.29 4.75
CA PHE A 239 -1.10 -20.11 4.92
C PHE A 239 -0.71 -18.63 4.77
N LEU A 240 -1.32 -17.88 3.85
CA LEU A 240 -1.06 -16.45 3.71
C LEU A 240 -1.39 -15.67 5.00
N GLU A 241 -2.43 -16.06 5.74
CA GLU A 241 -2.73 -15.48 7.06
C GLU A 241 -1.60 -15.75 8.07
N VAL A 242 -1.04 -16.97 8.09
CA VAL A 242 0.10 -17.29 8.98
C VAL A 242 1.32 -16.45 8.62
N LEU A 243 1.64 -16.34 7.33
CA LEU A 243 2.75 -15.53 6.82
C LEU A 243 2.56 -14.03 7.14
N ASP A 244 1.36 -13.50 7.00
CA ASP A 244 1.01 -12.12 7.37
C ASP A 244 1.22 -11.85 8.87
N ARG A 245 0.77 -12.77 9.73
CA ARG A 245 0.99 -12.67 11.19
C ARG A 245 2.47 -12.74 11.55
N GLY A 246 3.24 -13.60 10.89
CA GLY A 246 4.69 -13.68 11.06
C GLY A 246 5.40 -12.38 10.68
N ALA A 247 5.00 -11.76 9.57
CA ALA A 247 5.50 -10.46 9.14
C ALA A 247 5.14 -9.35 10.14
N GLY A 248 3.90 -9.31 10.63
CA GLY A 248 3.45 -8.33 11.64
C GLY A 248 4.16 -8.46 12.99
N ALA A 249 4.59 -9.68 13.36
CA ALA A 249 5.36 -9.93 14.59
C ALA A 249 6.84 -9.52 14.50
N THR A 250 7.39 -9.37 13.29
CA THR A 250 8.82 -9.11 13.09
C THR A 250 9.09 -7.62 12.85
N LYS A 251 9.84 -6.98 13.76
CA LYS A 251 10.35 -5.61 13.59
C LYS A 251 11.82 -5.61 13.21
N SER A 252 12.20 -4.75 12.28
CA SER A 252 13.57 -4.72 11.76
C SER A 252 14.55 -3.96 12.65
N GLY A 253 15.73 -4.55 12.91
CA GLY A 253 16.92 -3.85 13.42
C GLY A 253 16.76 -3.09 14.75
N GLY A 254 15.80 -3.44 15.60
CA GLY A 254 15.53 -2.68 16.84
C GLY A 254 14.93 -1.28 16.60
N THR A 255 14.52 -0.97 15.37
CA THR A 255 13.88 0.30 14.99
C THR A 255 12.41 0.07 14.58
N THR A 256 11.64 1.14 14.43
CA THR A 256 10.19 1.13 14.14
C THR A 256 9.80 0.67 12.72
N ARG A 257 10.68 0.04 11.94
CA ARG A 257 10.41 -0.35 10.54
C ARG A 257 9.67 -1.68 10.45
N ARG A 258 8.46 -1.66 9.88
CA ARG A 258 7.62 -2.85 9.58
C ARG A 258 8.28 -3.74 8.52
N ALA A 259 7.96 -5.04 8.57
CA ALA A 259 8.26 -5.98 7.50
C ALA A 259 7.65 -5.50 6.16
N ALA A 260 8.33 -5.81 5.06
CA ALA A 260 7.87 -5.49 3.71
C ALA A 260 7.82 -6.78 2.88
N LYS A 261 6.62 -7.20 2.49
CA LYS A 261 6.36 -8.46 1.80
C LYS A 261 5.56 -8.23 0.51
N MET A 262 5.88 -8.94 -0.56
CA MET A 262 5.01 -9.10 -1.74
C MET A 262 4.42 -10.52 -1.76
N VAL A 263 3.13 -10.60 -2.00
CA VAL A 263 2.42 -11.85 -2.30
C VAL A 263 1.94 -11.77 -3.75
N CYS A 264 2.53 -12.61 -4.61
CA CYS A 264 2.10 -12.76 -5.99
C CYS A 264 1.21 -14.01 -6.14
N LEU A 265 0.18 -13.91 -6.97
CA LEU A 265 -0.64 -15.05 -7.37
C LEU A 265 -0.97 -14.99 -8.86
N ASP A 266 -0.80 -16.10 -9.56
CA ASP A 266 -1.18 -16.22 -10.98
C ASP A 266 -2.69 -16.32 -11.10
N LEU A 267 -3.25 -15.68 -12.13
CA LEU A 267 -4.68 -15.49 -12.27
C LEU A 267 -5.47 -16.80 -12.51
N ASP A 268 -4.79 -17.90 -12.85
CA ASP A 268 -5.39 -19.22 -13.03
C ASP A 268 -5.43 -20.05 -11.72
N HIS A 269 -5.07 -19.48 -10.57
CA HIS A 269 -5.08 -20.21 -9.30
C HIS A 269 -6.52 -20.55 -8.84
N PRO A 270 -6.79 -21.75 -8.27
CA PRO A 270 -8.15 -22.15 -7.81
C PRO A 270 -8.78 -21.24 -6.75
N GLU A 271 -7.97 -20.48 -6.02
CA GLU A 271 -8.42 -19.56 -4.95
C GLU A 271 -8.24 -18.07 -5.34
N ILE A 272 -8.12 -17.76 -6.63
CA ILE A 272 -7.84 -16.40 -7.11
C ILE A 272 -8.90 -15.38 -6.68
N MET A 273 -10.18 -15.76 -6.68
CA MET A 273 -11.28 -14.88 -6.27
C MET A 273 -11.21 -14.49 -4.79
N ASP A 274 -10.80 -15.43 -3.93
CA ASP A 274 -10.63 -15.16 -2.51
C ASP A 274 -9.43 -14.25 -2.26
N PHE A 275 -8.35 -14.43 -3.03
CA PHE A 275 -7.16 -13.59 -2.97
C PHE A 275 -7.44 -12.14 -3.40
N ILE A 276 -8.10 -11.95 -4.55
CA ILE A 276 -8.49 -10.62 -5.06
C ILE A 276 -9.32 -9.86 -4.01
N ASN A 277 -10.32 -10.52 -3.44
CA ASN A 277 -11.25 -9.89 -2.50
C ASN A 277 -10.76 -9.88 -1.04
N TRP A 278 -9.57 -10.40 -0.75
CA TRP A 278 -9.08 -10.57 0.63
C TRP A 278 -9.02 -9.25 1.38
N LYS A 279 -8.23 -8.29 0.87
CA LYS A 279 -8.06 -6.99 1.54
C LYS A 279 -9.33 -6.14 1.53
N VAL A 280 -10.21 -6.30 0.54
CA VAL A 280 -11.52 -5.65 0.55
C VAL A 280 -12.33 -6.06 1.78
N ARG A 281 -12.35 -7.36 2.11
CA ARG A 281 -13.01 -7.87 3.32
C ARG A 281 -12.33 -7.37 4.59
N GLU A 282 -11.01 -7.29 4.62
CA GLU A 282 -10.25 -6.81 5.78
C GLU A 282 -10.45 -5.31 6.03
N GLU A 283 -10.46 -4.45 4.99
CA GLU A 283 -10.76 -3.02 5.14
C GLU A 283 -12.21 -2.79 5.61
N LYS A 284 -13.18 -3.62 5.21
CA LYS A 284 -14.54 -3.57 5.77
C LYS A 284 -14.55 -3.84 7.28
N LYS A 285 -13.74 -4.80 7.75
CA LYS A 285 -13.58 -5.06 9.19
C LYS A 285 -12.90 -3.88 9.89
N VAL A 286 -11.85 -3.30 9.31
CA VAL A 286 -11.18 -2.10 9.84
C VAL A 286 -12.18 -0.95 9.98
N ALA A 287 -13.00 -0.69 8.96
CA ALA A 287 -14.02 0.35 9.01
C ALA A 287 -15.04 0.13 10.14
N ALA A 288 -15.48 -1.12 10.34
CA ALA A 288 -16.37 -1.47 11.45
C ALA A 288 -15.72 -1.27 12.83
N LEU A 289 -14.44 -1.62 12.97
CA LEU A 289 -13.68 -1.40 14.21
C LEU A 289 -13.49 0.10 14.49
N ILE A 290 -13.12 0.89 13.48
CA ILE A 290 -12.98 2.35 13.64
C ILE A 290 -14.33 2.97 14.03
N ALA A 291 -15.43 2.54 13.39
CA ALA A 291 -16.77 2.98 13.75
C ALA A 291 -17.17 2.61 15.19
N ALA A 292 -16.65 1.51 15.73
CA ALA A 292 -16.81 1.11 17.12
C ALA A 292 -15.89 1.87 18.11
N GLY A 293 -15.03 2.77 17.62
CA GLY A 293 -14.17 3.62 18.44
C GLY A 293 -12.70 3.18 18.53
N TYR A 294 -12.30 2.13 17.82
CA TYR A 294 -10.88 1.74 17.74
C TYR A 294 -10.07 2.76 16.92
N SER A 295 -8.78 2.89 17.25
CA SER A 295 -7.90 3.84 16.57
C SER A 295 -7.77 3.56 15.07
N SER A 296 -7.93 4.61 14.26
CA SER A 296 -7.69 4.61 12.80
C SER A 296 -6.22 4.73 12.43
N ASP A 297 -5.30 4.80 13.40
CA ASP A 297 -3.88 4.73 13.12
C ASP A 297 -3.53 3.39 12.47
N PHE A 298 -2.66 3.38 11.47
CA PHE A 298 -2.24 2.15 10.79
C PHE A 298 -1.42 1.21 11.69
N ASN A 299 -0.94 1.68 12.85
CA ASN A 299 -0.39 0.85 13.94
C ASN A 299 -1.38 0.71 15.11
N GLY A 300 -2.59 1.23 14.96
CA GLY A 300 -3.69 1.14 15.90
C GLY A 300 -4.29 -0.26 15.93
N GLU A 301 -5.17 -0.47 16.91
CA GLU A 301 -5.77 -1.77 17.17
C GLU A 301 -6.62 -2.30 16.00
N ALA A 302 -7.32 -1.42 15.28
CA ALA A 302 -8.13 -1.81 14.13
C ALA A 302 -7.28 -2.50 13.04
N TYR A 303 -6.16 -1.88 12.64
CA TYR A 303 -5.28 -2.45 11.62
C TYR A 303 -4.45 -3.65 12.12
N LYS A 304 -4.14 -3.73 13.42
CA LYS A 304 -3.38 -4.86 14.00
C LYS A 304 -4.17 -6.17 14.08
N THR A 305 -5.50 -6.09 14.13
CA THR A 305 -6.37 -7.25 14.37
C THR A 305 -6.83 -7.94 13.09
N VAL A 306 -6.84 -7.24 11.96
CA VAL A 306 -7.17 -7.77 10.63
C VAL A 306 -5.97 -8.44 9.95
N ALA A 307 -6.23 -9.23 8.91
CA ALA A 307 -5.19 -9.94 8.14
C ALA A 307 -4.79 -9.19 6.86
N GLY A 308 -3.70 -9.62 6.23
CA GLY A 308 -3.25 -9.16 4.92
C GLY A 308 -2.67 -7.75 4.90
N GLN A 309 -2.51 -7.09 6.05
CA GLN A 309 -2.04 -5.70 6.13
C GLN A 309 -0.50 -5.56 6.13
N ASN A 310 0.23 -6.67 6.26
CA ASN A 310 1.70 -6.68 6.29
C ASN A 310 2.32 -7.14 4.96
N SER A 311 1.52 -7.23 3.89
CA SER A 311 1.97 -7.50 2.53
C SER A 311 1.37 -6.51 1.53
N ASN A 312 2.08 -6.30 0.43
CA ASN A 312 1.49 -5.87 -0.83
C ASN A 312 1.02 -7.12 -1.59
N ASN A 313 -0.12 -7.06 -2.25
CA ASN A 313 -0.67 -8.18 -2.99
C ASN A 313 -0.67 -7.83 -4.49
N SER A 314 -0.32 -8.78 -5.34
CA SER A 314 -0.39 -8.58 -6.80
C SER A 314 -0.89 -9.83 -7.51
N VAL A 315 -1.78 -9.63 -8.47
CA VAL A 315 -2.17 -10.68 -9.42
C VAL A 315 -1.27 -10.64 -10.64
N ARG A 316 -0.93 -11.81 -11.17
CA ARG A 316 -0.10 -11.96 -12.37
C ARG A 316 -0.99 -12.33 -13.55
N ILE A 317 -0.99 -11.47 -14.55
CA ILE A 317 -1.91 -11.53 -15.69
C ILE A 317 -1.11 -11.76 -16.97
N THR A 318 -1.59 -12.68 -17.81
CA THR A 318 -0.98 -13.00 -19.11
C THR A 318 -1.66 -12.24 -20.25
N ASP A 319 -1.00 -12.15 -21.39
CA ASP A 319 -1.63 -11.62 -22.60
C ASP A 319 -2.84 -12.46 -23.04
N GLU A 320 -2.86 -13.75 -22.72
CA GLU A 320 -4.00 -14.64 -23.00
C GLU A 320 -5.24 -14.18 -22.24
N PHE A 321 -5.11 -13.87 -20.95
CA PHE A 321 -6.22 -13.32 -20.18
C PHE A 321 -6.66 -11.96 -20.74
N MET A 322 -5.72 -11.06 -21.03
CA MET A 322 -6.07 -9.73 -21.56
C MET A 322 -6.81 -9.83 -22.89
N ARG A 323 -6.40 -10.75 -23.78
CA ARG A 323 -7.13 -11.06 -25.01
C ARG A 323 -8.48 -11.70 -24.75
N ALA A 324 -8.60 -12.60 -23.79
CA ALA A 324 -9.89 -13.18 -23.42
C ALA A 324 -10.84 -12.08 -22.92
N TYR A 325 -10.38 -11.22 -22.02
CA TYR A 325 -11.13 -10.08 -21.50
C TYR A 325 -11.61 -9.13 -22.62
N LEU A 326 -10.73 -8.73 -23.54
CA LEU A 326 -11.10 -7.81 -24.64
C LEU A 326 -12.05 -8.42 -25.67
N ASN A 327 -12.08 -9.75 -25.78
CA ASN A 327 -12.90 -10.47 -26.75
C ASN A 327 -14.13 -11.15 -26.10
N ASP A 328 -14.52 -10.75 -24.89
CA ASP A 328 -15.63 -11.34 -24.13
C ASP A 328 -15.53 -12.88 -23.99
N GLY A 329 -14.29 -13.34 -23.77
CA GLY A 329 -13.92 -14.74 -23.64
C GLY A 329 -13.97 -15.25 -22.20
N LYS A 330 -13.74 -16.56 -22.06
CA LYS A 330 -13.70 -17.27 -20.78
C LYS A 330 -12.28 -17.38 -20.25
N TRP A 331 -12.15 -17.48 -18.94
CA TRP A 331 -10.90 -17.80 -18.24
C TRP A 331 -11.10 -19.00 -17.32
N GLN A 332 -10.11 -19.88 -17.22
CA GLN A 332 -10.20 -21.11 -16.45
C GLN A 332 -9.13 -21.17 -15.38
N THR A 333 -9.53 -21.46 -14.15
CA THR A 333 -8.59 -21.78 -13.07
C THR A 333 -8.23 -23.26 -13.11
N ARG A 334 -7.05 -23.62 -12.59
CA ARG A 334 -6.50 -24.97 -12.68
C ARG A 334 -5.99 -25.49 -11.35
N PHE A 335 -6.35 -26.71 -11.00
CA PHE A 335 -5.77 -27.39 -9.84
C PHE A 335 -4.26 -27.51 -9.98
N ARG A 336 -3.51 -27.23 -8.92
CA ARG A 336 -2.04 -27.26 -8.95
C ARG A 336 -1.47 -28.67 -8.92
N THR A 337 -2.23 -29.62 -8.38
CA THR A 337 -1.82 -31.03 -8.29
C THR A 337 -2.14 -31.85 -9.54
N THR A 338 -3.21 -31.54 -10.27
CA THR A 338 -3.64 -32.32 -11.45
C THR A 338 -3.63 -31.56 -12.77
N GLY A 339 -3.68 -30.21 -12.74
CA GLY A 339 -3.81 -29.37 -13.94
C GLY A 339 -5.22 -29.29 -14.53
N ASP A 340 -6.17 -30.06 -13.96
CA ASP A 340 -7.57 -30.06 -14.38
C ASP A 340 -8.23 -28.70 -14.12
N ILE A 341 -9.26 -28.39 -14.91
CA ILE A 341 -10.04 -27.17 -14.74
C ILE A 341 -10.78 -27.24 -13.39
N CYS A 342 -10.59 -26.22 -12.56
CA CYS A 342 -11.30 -26.05 -11.29
C CYS A 342 -12.60 -25.28 -11.52
N GLU A 343 -12.49 -24.02 -11.97
CA GLU A 343 -13.63 -23.15 -12.26
C GLU A 343 -13.43 -22.45 -13.61
N THR A 344 -14.54 -22.05 -14.22
CA THR A 344 -14.55 -21.25 -15.45
C THR A 344 -15.30 -19.96 -15.19
N PHE A 345 -14.65 -18.83 -15.44
CA PHE A 345 -15.18 -17.48 -15.29
C PHE A 345 -15.33 -16.81 -16.66
N GLN A 346 -16.19 -15.79 -16.75
CA GLN A 346 -15.98 -14.80 -17.79
C GLN A 346 -14.74 -13.98 -17.43
N ALA A 347 -13.88 -13.72 -18.41
CA ALA A 347 -12.67 -12.93 -18.18
C ALA A 347 -13.01 -11.50 -17.73
N LYS A 348 -14.15 -10.97 -18.20
CA LYS A 348 -14.73 -9.71 -17.74
C LYS A 348 -15.01 -9.69 -16.23
N ASP A 349 -15.72 -10.69 -15.72
CA ASP A 349 -16.04 -10.76 -14.29
C ASP A 349 -14.79 -10.74 -13.41
N LEU A 350 -13.72 -11.44 -13.82
CA LEU A 350 -12.44 -11.41 -13.09
C LEU A 350 -11.77 -10.04 -13.16
N MET A 351 -11.75 -9.39 -14.33
CA MET A 351 -11.20 -8.04 -14.47
C MET A 351 -11.98 -7.02 -13.63
N ASP A 352 -13.31 -7.09 -13.65
CA ASP A 352 -14.20 -6.23 -12.87
C ASP A 352 -13.89 -6.37 -11.36
N GLN A 353 -13.64 -7.60 -10.90
CA GLN A 353 -13.27 -7.87 -9.50
C GLN A 353 -11.88 -7.33 -9.14
N ILE A 354 -10.90 -7.45 -10.03
CA ILE A 354 -9.55 -6.87 -9.84
C ILE A 354 -9.64 -5.35 -9.74
N ALA A 355 -10.36 -4.72 -10.68
CA ALA A 355 -10.54 -3.27 -10.73
C ALA A 355 -11.29 -2.77 -9.49
N PHE A 356 -12.38 -3.44 -9.10
CA PHE A 356 -13.15 -3.10 -7.90
C PHE A 356 -12.30 -3.22 -6.62
N ALA A 357 -11.54 -4.31 -6.47
CA ALA A 357 -10.69 -4.49 -5.29
C ALA A 357 -9.63 -3.39 -5.20
N ALA A 358 -8.93 -3.10 -6.29
CA ALA A 358 -7.95 -2.03 -6.34
C ALA A 358 -8.57 -0.64 -6.08
N TRP A 359 -9.78 -0.37 -6.60
CA TRP A 359 -10.55 0.84 -6.30
C TRP A 359 -10.93 0.97 -4.82
N ALA A 360 -11.30 -0.16 -4.20
CA ALA A 360 -11.81 -0.23 -2.85
C ALA A 360 -10.70 -0.16 -1.79
N CYS A 361 -9.54 -0.76 -2.04
CA CYS A 361 -8.47 -0.88 -1.04
C CYS A 361 -7.03 -0.77 -1.57
N ALA A 362 -6.82 -0.31 -2.80
CA ALA A 362 -5.52 -0.18 -3.48
C ALA A 362 -4.75 -1.49 -3.73
N ASP A 363 -5.39 -2.64 -3.53
CA ASP A 363 -4.84 -3.98 -3.76
C ASP A 363 -5.91 -4.89 -4.39
N PRO A 364 -5.54 -5.91 -5.18
CA PRO A 364 -4.18 -6.23 -5.60
C PRO A 364 -3.68 -5.28 -6.71
N GLY A 365 -2.37 -5.07 -6.75
CA GLY A 365 -1.71 -4.55 -7.95
C GLY A 365 -1.70 -5.57 -9.09
N VAL A 366 -1.31 -5.15 -10.29
CA VAL A 366 -1.24 -6.01 -11.47
C VAL A 366 0.20 -6.14 -11.95
N GLN A 367 0.63 -7.37 -12.22
CA GLN A 367 1.91 -7.69 -12.87
C GLN A 367 1.64 -8.37 -14.21
N PHE A 368 2.16 -7.82 -15.30
CA PHE A 368 1.96 -8.35 -16.65
C PHE A 368 3.01 -9.43 -16.94
N ASP A 369 2.66 -10.67 -16.60
CA ASP A 369 3.54 -11.83 -16.57
C ASP A 369 4.19 -12.12 -17.93
N THR A 370 3.44 -11.97 -19.03
CA THR A 370 3.98 -12.16 -20.39
C THR A 370 4.98 -11.06 -20.74
N THR A 371 4.65 -9.79 -20.51
CA THR A 371 5.56 -8.65 -20.73
C THR A 371 6.84 -8.76 -19.89
N ILE A 372 6.72 -9.14 -18.61
CA ILE A 372 7.87 -9.33 -17.72
C ILE A 372 8.85 -10.36 -18.33
N ASN A 373 8.34 -11.50 -18.79
CA ASN A 373 9.18 -12.58 -19.30
C ASN A 373 9.70 -12.34 -20.73
N ASP A 374 9.00 -11.54 -21.54
CA ASP A 374 9.49 -11.09 -22.85
C ASP A 374 10.74 -10.19 -22.74
N TRP A 375 10.90 -9.50 -21.61
CA TRP A 375 12.09 -8.69 -21.28
C TRP A 375 13.08 -9.39 -20.34
N HIS A 376 12.95 -10.70 -20.13
CA HIS A 376 13.84 -11.44 -19.26
C HIS A 376 15.18 -11.78 -19.93
N THR A 377 16.26 -11.29 -19.35
CA THR A 377 17.64 -11.53 -19.80
C THR A 377 18.12 -12.96 -19.58
N CYS A 378 17.52 -13.72 -18.65
CA CYS A 378 17.89 -15.10 -18.32
C CYS A 378 16.77 -16.12 -18.62
N ALA A 379 15.99 -15.89 -19.67
CA ALA A 379 14.84 -16.74 -20.03
C ALA A 379 15.20 -18.21 -20.34
N ASN A 380 16.46 -18.53 -20.65
CA ASN A 380 16.90 -19.91 -20.84
C ASN A 380 17.21 -20.63 -19.51
N THR A 381 17.16 -19.91 -18.39
CA THR A 381 17.39 -20.46 -17.05
C THR A 381 16.10 -20.90 -16.41
N ASP A 382 15.20 -19.95 -16.20
CA ASP A 382 13.87 -20.17 -15.66
C ASP A 382 12.98 -18.96 -15.98
N ARG A 383 11.69 -19.06 -15.65
CA ARG A 383 10.73 -17.95 -15.73
C ARG A 383 10.91 -17.01 -14.53
N ILE A 384 10.60 -15.72 -14.73
CA ILE A 384 10.34 -14.80 -13.62
C ILE A 384 8.93 -15.09 -13.09
N HIS A 385 8.84 -15.56 -11.84
CA HIS A 385 7.59 -15.91 -11.17
C HIS A 385 7.07 -14.81 -10.25
N ALA A 386 7.94 -13.96 -9.69
CA ALA A 386 7.56 -13.00 -8.67
C ALA A 386 8.34 -11.69 -8.80
N SER A 387 8.00 -10.75 -7.92
CA SER A 387 8.73 -9.50 -7.72
C SER A 387 9.11 -9.34 -6.25
N ASN A 388 9.91 -8.33 -5.94
CA ASN A 388 10.10 -7.85 -4.57
C ASN A 388 8.87 -7.02 -4.09
N PRO A 389 8.82 -6.55 -2.81
CA PRO A 389 7.70 -5.79 -2.24
C PRO A 389 7.16 -4.62 -3.05
N CYS A 390 8.01 -3.93 -3.81
CA CYS A 390 7.64 -2.70 -4.51
C CYS A 390 7.53 -2.89 -6.04
N SER A 391 7.65 -4.13 -6.53
CA SER A 391 7.52 -4.51 -7.94
C SER A 391 8.52 -3.88 -8.92
N GLU A 392 9.65 -3.38 -8.44
CA GLU A 392 10.75 -2.86 -9.26
C GLU A 392 11.82 -3.91 -9.60
N TYR A 393 12.00 -4.92 -8.74
CA TYR A 393 12.91 -6.03 -8.98
C TYR A 393 12.13 -7.26 -9.46
N MET A 394 12.42 -7.68 -10.70
CA MET A 394 11.76 -8.77 -11.41
C MET A 394 12.84 -9.71 -11.95
N PHE A 395 13.14 -10.79 -11.25
CA PHE A 395 14.21 -11.71 -11.63
C PHE A 395 13.91 -13.14 -11.16
N LEU A 396 14.87 -14.04 -11.34
CA LEU A 396 14.76 -15.45 -10.95
C LEU A 396 14.44 -15.59 -9.45
N ASP A 397 13.74 -16.67 -9.11
CA ASP A 397 13.47 -17.01 -7.71
C ASP A 397 14.75 -17.24 -6.92
N ASN A 398 14.66 -17.04 -5.60
CA ASN A 398 15.78 -17.17 -4.67
C ASN A 398 16.97 -16.29 -5.10
N SER A 399 16.72 -15.02 -5.34
CA SER A 399 17.72 -14.04 -5.74
C SER A 399 17.59 -12.75 -4.93
N ALA A 400 18.63 -11.92 -4.97
CA ALA A 400 18.68 -10.65 -4.25
C ALA A 400 19.24 -9.55 -5.13
N CYS A 401 18.78 -8.31 -4.93
CA CYS A 401 19.22 -7.15 -5.70
C CYS A 401 19.81 -6.06 -4.81
N ASN A 402 20.98 -5.58 -5.21
CA ASN A 402 21.59 -4.36 -4.68
C ASN A 402 21.03 -3.16 -5.46
N LEU A 403 20.57 -2.12 -4.77
CA LEU A 403 19.98 -0.94 -5.38
C LEU A 403 20.77 0.33 -5.08
N SER A 404 20.73 1.27 -6.02
CA SER A 404 21.13 2.65 -5.79
C SER A 404 20.26 3.60 -6.60
N SER A 405 20.24 4.87 -6.24
CA SER A 405 19.44 5.87 -6.96
C SER A 405 20.20 7.18 -7.08
N ILE A 406 20.34 7.67 -8.32
CA ILE A 406 20.98 8.94 -8.65
C ILE A 406 19.98 10.09 -8.46
N ASN A 407 20.40 11.18 -7.80
CA ASN A 407 19.60 12.41 -7.74
C ASN A 407 19.82 13.24 -9.00
N VAL A 408 18.89 13.16 -9.97
CA VAL A 408 19.07 13.78 -11.31
C VAL A 408 19.13 15.30 -11.27
N MET A 409 18.54 15.92 -10.23
CA MET A 409 18.64 17.38 -10.03
C MET A 409 20.08 17.85 -9.81
N LYS A 410 20.97 17.02 -9.28
CA LYS A 410 22.38 17.37 -9.04
C LYS A 410 23.23 17.45 -10.33
N TYR A 411 22.60 17.23 -11.48
CA TYR A 411 23.19 17.33 -12.82
C TYR A 411 22.54 18.43 -13.66
N LEU A 412 21.51 19.11 -13.16
CA LEU A 412 21.01 20.33 -13.80
C LEU A 412 21.97 21.47 -13.49
N ARG A 413 22.55 22.07 -14.53
CA ARG A 413 23.45 23.21 -14.40
C ARG A 413 22.65 24.51 -14.21
N PRO A 414 23.25 25.57 -13.64
CA PRO A 414 22.57 26.86 -13.45
C PRO A 414 22.03 27.48 -14.75
N ASP A 415 22.69 27.23 -15.88
CA ASP A 415 22.27 27.67 -17.22
C ASP A 415 21.08 26.86 -17.80
N GLY A 416 20.66 25.80 -17.11
CA GLY A 416 19.56 24.92 -17.52
C GLY A 416 19.95 23.74 -18.39
N THR A 417 21.23 23.57 -18.71
CA THR A 417 21.73 22.38 -19.42
C THR A 417 21.93 21.20 -18.46
N PHE A 418 21.86 19.97 -18.97
CA PHE A 418 22.02 18.76 -18.18
C PHE A 418 23.45 18.21 -18.32
N ASP A 419 24.10 17.90 -17.20
CA ASP A 419 25.45 17.34 -17.13
C ASP A 419 25.47 15.83 -17.40
N VAL A 420 25.37 15.47 -18.68
CA VAL A 420 25.36 14.08 -19.17
C VAL A 420 26.60 13.31 -18.73
N GLU A 421 27.80 13.91 -18.86
CA GLU A 421 29.06 13.22 -18.55
C GLU A 421 29.21 12.98 -17.05
N GLY A 422 28.79 13.93 -16.21
CA GLY A 422 28.70 13.69 -14.77
C GLY A 422 27.73 12.56 -14.44
N PHE A 423 26.58 12.48 -15.12
CA PHE A 423 25.59 11.42 -14.91
C PHE A 423 26.11 10.03 -15.32
N ARG A 424 26.79 9.93 -16.46
CA ARG A 424 27.50 8.72 -16.93
C ARG A 424 28.59 8.29 -15.96
N HIS A 425 29.44 9.23 -15.53
CA HIS A 425 30.52 8.94 -14.56
C HIS A 425 29.99 8.41 -13.23
N THR A 426 28.93 9.02 -12.68
CA THR A 426 28.25 8.51 -11.49
C THR A 426 27.71 7.09 -11.71
N THR A 427 27.07 6.85 -12.85
CA THR A 427 26.55 5.52 -13.22
C THR A 427 27.68 4.49 -13.22
N ARG A 428 28.83 4.80 -13.84
CA ARG A 428 30.01 3.93 -13.86
C ARG A 428 30.53 3.57 -12.47
N VAL A 429 30.72 4.58 -11.61
CA VAL A 429 31.22 4.39 -10.25
C VAL A 429 30.26 3.51 -9.44
N PHE A 430 28.96 3.80 -9.50
CA PHE A 430 27.96 3.03 -8.74
C PHE A 430 27.77 1.61 -9.27
N ILE A 431 27.77 1.38 -10.59
CA ILE A 431 27.71 0.01 -11.12
C ILE A 431 28.91 -0.82 -10.66
N THR A 432 30.10 -0.24 -10.66
CA THR A 432 31.29 -0.93 -10.15
C THR A 432 31.16 -1.22 -8.65
N ALA A 433 30.75 -0.23 -7.85
CA ALA A 433 30.54 -0.39 -6.41
C ALA A 433 29.50 -1.48 -6.09
N MET A 434 28.39 -1.50 -6.82
CA MET A 434 27.30 -2.45 -6.65
C MET A 434 27.70 -3.86 -7.07
N ASP A 435 28.51 -4.03 -8.13
CA ASP A 435 29.03 -5.35 -8.52
C ASP A 435 30.05 -5.89 -7.51
N ILE A 436 30.88 -5.04 -6.91
CA ILE A 436 31.76 -5.42 -5.79
C ILE A 436 30.92 -5.89 -4.60
N LEU A 437 29.84 -5.17 -4.28
CA LEU A 437 28.96 -5.50 -3.16
C LEU A 437 28.31 -6.88 -3.28
N VAL A 438 28.14 -7.44 -4.49
CA VAL A 438 27.56 -8.79 -4.67
C VAL A 438 28.39 -9.86 -3.95
N ASP A 439 29.71 -9.84 -4.13
CA ASP A 439 30.59 -10.86 -3.53
C ASP A 439 31.16 -10.44 -2.16
N TYR A 440 31.06 -9.15 -1.81
CA TYR A 440 31.36 -8.69 -0.44
C TYR A 440 30.21 -9.01 0.53
N ALA A 441 28.98 -9.09 0.03
CA ALA A 441 27.80 -9.25 0.87
C ALA A 441 27.53 -10.69 1.33
N SER A 442 26.63 -10.81 2.32
CA SER A 442 26.01 -12.08 2.72
C SER A 442 24.48 -12.06 2.60
N TYR A 443 23.90 -13.25 2.53
CA TYR A 443 22.51 -13.51 2.14
C TYR A 443 21.82 -14.47 3.13
N PRO A 444 20.49 -14.45 3.28
CA PRO A 444 19.79 -15.22 4.32
C PRO A 444 19.81 -16.75 4.08
N THR A 445 19.96 -17.19 2.84
CA THR A 445 19.95 -18.61 2.43
C THR A 445 21.10 -18.89 1.48
N GLU A 446 21.54 -20.15 1.45
CA GLU A 446 22.60 -20.61 0.56
C GLU A 446 22.22 -20.42 -0.92
N GLN A 447 20.97 -20.74 -1.27
CA GLN A 447 20.49 -20.59 -2.65
C GLN A 447 20.51 -19.13 -3.12
N ILE A 448 20.10 -18.19 -2.27
CA ILE A 448 20.15 -16.76 -2.59
C ILE A 448 21.61 -16.31 -2.76
N ALA A 449 22.52 -16.75 -1.90
CA ALA A 449 23.94 -16.43 -2.05
C ALA A 449 24.50 -16.95 -3.38
N ARG A 450 24.19 -18.21 -3.74
CA ARG A 450 24.56 -18.82 -5.01
C ARG A 450 24.02 -18.03 -6.20
N ASN A 451 22.72 -17.79 -6.26
CA ASN A 451 22.09 -17.10 -7.39
C ASN A 451 22.57 -15.64 -7.51
N SER A 452 22.80 -14.96 -6.38
CA SER A 452 23.35 -13.60 -6.40
C SER A 452 24.76 -13.57 -6.98
N HIS A 453 25.61 -14.52 -6.61
CA HIS A 453 26.95 -14.67 -7.19
C HIS A 453 26.91 -15.04 -8.69
N VAL A 454 26.05 -15.99 -9.07
CA VAL A 454 25.96 -16.54 -10.45
C VAL A 454 25.42 -15.52 -11.44
N TYR A 455 24.37 -14.78 -11.10
CA TYR A 455 23.69 -13.87 -12.04
C TYR A 455 23.99 -12.39 -11.82
N ARG A 456 24.48 -12.03 -10.62
CA ARG A 456 24.91 -10.68 -10.25
C ARG A 456 23.88 -9.57 -10.54
N PRO A 457 22.60 -9.73 -10.17
CA PRO A 457 21.57 -8.74 -10.48
C PRO A 457 21.75 -7.47 -9.65
N LEU A 458 21.70 -6.33 -10.35
CA LEU A 458 21.77 -4.98 -9.79
C LEU A 458 20.50 -4.20 -10.15
N GLY A 459 20.31 -3.07 -9.47
CA GLY A 459 19.21 -2.15 -9.73
C GLY A 459 19.60 -0.70 -9.49
N ILE A 460 20.33 -0.10 -10.42
CA ILE A 460 20.53 1.35 -10.46
C ILE A 460 19.28 2.04 -10.99
N GLY A 461 18.88 3.10 -10.33
CA GLY A 461 17.76 3.95 -10.70
C GLY A 461 18.07 5.43 -10.51
N TYR A 462 17.03 6.25 -10.50
CA TYR A 462 17.12 7.66 -10.16
C TYR A 462 15.99 8.11 -9.25
N ALA A 463 16.14 9.29 -8.66
CA ALA A 463 15.10 10.05 -7.97
C ALA A 463 15.04 11.48 -8.53
N ASN A 464 14.00 12.23 -8.16
CA ASN A 464 13.87 13.67 -8.42
C ASN A 464 13.57 14.06 -9.87
N LEU A 465 13.01 13.15 -10.69
CA LEU A 465 12.63 13.47 -12.08
C LEU A 465 11.55 14.57 -12.13
N GLY A 466 10.53 14.47 -11.28
CA GLY A 466 9.49 15.49 -11.20
C GLY A 466 10.03 16.89 -10.95
N SER A 467 10.99 17.04 -10.01
CA SER A 467 11.65 18.32 -9.77
C SER A 467 12.53 18.78 -10.93
N LEU A 468 13.23 17.86 -11.60
CA LEU A 468 14.02 18.20 -12.79
C LEU A 468 13.17 18.85 -13.87
N LEU A 469 12.01 18.26 -14.14
CA LEU A 469 11.06 18.79 -15.12
C LEU A 469 10.49 20.13 -14.66
N MET A 470 10.01 20.22 -13.41
CA MET A 470 9.45 21.45 -12.83
C MET A 470 10.46 22.62 -12.87
N VAL A 471 11.68 22.42 -12.37
CA VAL A 471 12.72 23.45 -12.35
C VAL A 471 13.18 23.82 -13.76
N SER A 472 13.07 22.91 -14.71
CA SER A 472 13.32 23.19 -16.13
C SER A 472 12.17 23.95 -16.82
N GLY A 473 11.07 24.23 -16.12
CA GLY A 473 9.88 24.88 -16.69
C GLY A 473 9.05 23.96 -17.59
N ILE A 474 9.21 22.64 -17.45
CA ILE A 474 8.58 21.63 -18.31
C ILE A 474 7.43 20.98 -17.53
N PRO A 475 6.18 21.08 -18.02
CA PRO A 475 5.06 20.35 -17.43
C PRO A 475 5.31 18.84 -17.45
N TYR A 476 5.07 18.17 -16.31
CA TYR A 476 5.23 16.73 -16.21
C TYR A 476 4.32 15.99 -17.21
N ASP A 477 3.12 16.52 -17.43
CA ASP A 477 2.20 16.08 -18.48
C ASP A 477 2.53 16.75 -19.82
N SER A 478 3.65 16.37 -20.43
CA SER A 478 4.01 16.82 -21.77
C SER A 478 4.76 15.77 -22.59
N PRO A 479 4.68 15.84 -23.93
CA PRO A 479 5.54 15.04 -24.81
C PRO A 479 7.03 15.28 -24.53
N GLN A 480 7.40 16.53 -24.21
CA GLN A 480 8.75 16.92 -23.84
C GLN A 480 9.24 16.18 -22.59
N ALA A 481 8.46 16.17 -21.52
CA ALA A 481 8.79 15.45 -20.30
C ALA A 481 8.95 13.94 -20.55
N SER A 482 8.06 13.35 -21.34
CA SER A 482 8.12 11.93 -21.70
C SER A 482 9.39 11.60 -22.51
N ALA A 483 9.75 12.41 -23.51
CA ALA A 483 10.95 12.20 -24.31
C ALA A 483 12.24 12.37 -23.51
N ILE A 484 12.30 13.34 -22.59
CA ILE A 484 13.43 13.53 -21.67
C ILE A 484 13.54 12.34 -20.70
N CYS A 485 12.42 11.87 -20.14
CA CYS A 485 12.38 10.70 -19.29
C CYS A 485 12.92 9.44 -20.00
N SER A 486 12.47 9.21 -21.24
CA SER A 486 12.96 8.12 -22.09
C SER A 486 14.47 8.20 -22.30
N ALA A 487 14.99 9.36 -22.71
CA ALA A 487 16.41 9.53 -23.00
C ALA A 487 17.28 9.42 -21.74
N LEU A 488 16.88 10.04 -20.63
CA LEU A 488 17.60 9.97 -19.36
C LEU A 488 17.66 8.52 -18.85
N THR A 489 16.54 7.80 -18.91
CA THR A 489 16.49 6.38 -18.54
C THR A 489 17.32 5.52 -19.50
N GLY A 490 17.31 5.88 -20.79
CA GLY A 490 18.14 5.28 -21.83
C GLY A 490 19.63 5.40 -21.52
N VAL A 491 20.12 6.60 -21.20
CA VAL A 491 21.51 6.84 -20.77
C VAL A 491 21.84 6.04 -19.52
N LEU A 492 20.98 6.06 -18.49
CA LEU A 492 21.23 5.35 -17.23
C LEU A 492 21.49 3.86 -17.46
N THR A 493 20.58 3.19 -18.16
CA THR A 493 20.66 1.73 -18.34
C THR A 493 21.66 1.34 -19.41
N GLY A 494 21.72 2.07 -20.53
CA GLY A 494 22.72 1.83 -21.58
C GLY A 494 24.13 1.94 -21.01
N HIS A 495 24.43 3.03 -20.29
CA HIS A 495 25.75 3.23 -19.69
C HIS A 495 26.05 2.21 -18.58
N ALA A 496 25.02 1.74 -17.86
CA ALA A 496 25.17 0.67 -16.88
C ALA A 496 25.54 -0.67 -17.52
N TYR A 497 24.88 -1.07 -18.61
CA TYR A 497 25.25 -2.29 -19.34
C TYR A 497 26.59 -2.18 -20.07
N ARG A 498 26.90 -1.00 -20.61
CA ARG A 498 28.22 -0.66 -21.14
C ARG A 498 29.30 -0.88 -20.08
N THR A 499 29.12 -0.34 -18.87
CA THR A 499 30.04 -0.54 -17.74
C THR A 499 30.10 -2.02 -17.32
N SER A 500 28.97 -2.72 -17.31
CA SER A 500 28.92 -4.16 -17.01
C SER A 500 29.71 -5.01 -18.02
N ALA A 501 29.66 -4.67 -19.30
CA ALA A 501 30.43 -5.32 -20.35
C ALA A 501 31.93 -5.03 -20.23
N GLU A 502 32.30 -3.81 -19.83
CA GLU A 502 33.70 -3.50 -19.49
C GLU A 502 34.20 -4.31 -18.28
N ILE A 503 33.41 -4.45 -17.22
CA ILE A 503 33.79 -5.32 -16.08
C ILE A 503 33.94 -6.77 -16.56
N ALA A 504 33.07 -7.24 -17.46
CA ALA A 504 33.15 -8.58 -18.04
C ALA A 504 34.45 -8.80 -18.82
N SER A 505 34.97 -7.79 -19.53
CA SER A 505 36.26 -7.90 -20.21
C SER A 505 37.43 -8.19 -19.25
N SER A 506 37.30 -7.81 -17.97
CA SER A 506 38.33 -8.00 -16.93
C SER A 506 38.08 -9.22 -16.02
N LYS A 507 36.83 -9.49 -15.65
CA LYS A 507 36.43 -10.52 -14.66
C LYS A 507 35.59 -11.67 -15.25
N SER A 508 35.36 -11.67 -16.56
CA SER A 508 34.38 -12.50 -17.27
C SER A 508 32.91 -12.08 -17.02
N PRO A 509 31.99 -12.43 -17.93
CA PRO A 509 30.55 -12.31 -17.73
C PRO A 509 30.04 -12.99 -16.45
N PHE A 510 28.77 -12.77 -16.11
CA PHE A 510 28.10 -13.59 -15.10
C PHE A 510 28.17 -15.08 -15.49
N ALA A 511 28.25 -15.97 -14.50
CA ALA A 511 28.67 -17.37 -14.72
C ALA A 511 27.76 -18.11 -15.73
N ASP A 512 26.46 -17.86 -15.66
CA ASP A 512 25.45 -18.47 -16.54
C ASP A 512 25.21 -17.66 -17.84
N TYR A 513 26.09 -16.73 -18.20
CA TYR A 513 25.92 -15.91 -19.41
C TYR A 513 25.82 -16.76 -20.66
N LYS A 514 26.67 -17.79 -20.81
CA LYS A 514 26.66 -18.61 -22.04
C LYS A 514 25.32 -19.31 -22.26
N LYS A 515 24.68 -19.78 -21.19
CA LYS A 515 23.34 -20.38 -21.21
C LYS A 515 22.29 -19.36 -21.64
N ASN A 516 22.45 -18.10 -21.25
CA ASN A 516 21.49 -17.02 -21.45
C ASN A 516 21.90 -16.01 -22.53
N GLU A 517 22.92 -16.31 -23.33
CA GLU A 517 23.49 -15.36 -24.30
C GLU A 517 22.43 -14.88 -25.30
N SER A 518 21.63 -15.80 -25.82
CA SER A 518 20.57 -15.48 -26.77
C SER A 518 19.47 -14.62 -26.16
N SER A 519 19.01 -14.92 -24.94
CA SER A 519 17.99 -14.13 -24.25
C SER A 519 18.52 -12.76 -23.84
N MET A 520 19.75 -12.68 -23.34
CA MET A 520 20.42 -11.45 -22.94
C MET A 520 20.58 -10.50 -24.13
N VAL A 521 21.19 -10.97 -25.22
CA VAL A 521 21.41 -10.16 -26.43
C VAL A 521 20.08 -9.71 -27.05
N ARG A 522 19.04 -10.57 -27.08
CA ARG A 522 17.71 -10.18 -27.55
C ARG A 522 17.14 -9.01 -26.75
N VAL A 523 17.28 -9.02 -25.43
CA VAL A 523 16.78 -7.94 -24.56
C VAL A 523 17.59 -6.66 -24.76
N ILE A 524 18.91 -6.74 -24.89
CA ILE A 524 19.76 -5.58 -25.19
C ILE A 524 19.36 -4.95 -26.53
N GLU A 525 19.12 -5.76 -27.58
CA GLU A 525 18.65 -5.26 -28.87
C GLU A 525 17.30 -4.55 -28.76
N LYS A 526 16.37 -5.08 -27.94
CA LYS A 526 15.08 -4.42 -27.70
C LYS A 526 15.24 -3.05 -27.04
N HIS A 527 16.12 -2.94 -26.04
CA HIS A 527 16.44 -1.65 -25.41
C HIS A 527 17.08 -0.67 -26.42
N ARG A 528 18.07 -1.14 -27.19
CA ARG A 528 18.74 -0.36 -28.25
C ARG A 528 17.74 0.13 -29.30
N ALA A 529 16.85 -0.74 -29.78
CA ALA A 529 15.81 -0.39 -30.73
C ALA A 529 14.80 0.62 -30.15
N ALA A 530 14.54 0.59 -28.84
CA ALA A 530 13.71 1.59 -28.18
C ALA A 530 14.40 2.96 -28.12
N ALA A 531 15.73 3.01 -27.96
CA ALA A 531 16.48 4.27 -27.90
C ALA A 531 16.34 5.06 -29.20
N HIS A 532 16.45 4.37 -30.34
CA HIS A 532 16.26 4.97 -31.67
C HIS A 532 14.82 5.41 -31.99
N LYS A 533 13.85 5.11 -31.12
CA LYS A 533 12.45 5.52 -31.25
C LYS A 533 12.08 6.70 -30.35
N ILE A 534 13.03 7.25 -29.59
CA ILE A 534 12.77 8.43 -28.75
C ILE A 534 12.46 9.62 -29.67
N PRO A 535 11.33 10.34 -29.48
CA PRO A 535 10.98 11.50 -30.30
C PRO A 535 12.01 12.62 -30.17
N ALA A 536 12.75 12.88 -31.23
CA ALA A 536 13.86 13.84 -31.22
C ALA A 536 13.38 15.28 -31.07
N GLU A 537 12.22 15.61 -31.64
CA GLU A 537 11.63 16.95 -31.63
C GLU A 537 11.25 17.44 -30.22
N TYR A 538 11.12 16.52 -29.26
CA TYR A 538 10.70 16.80 -27.89
C TYR A 538 11.82 16.58 -26.86
N CYS A 539 13.00 16.11 -27.26
CA CYS A 539 14.05 15.74 -26.32
C CYS A 539 15.17 16.81 -26.25
N TRP A 540 15.89 16.86 -25.13
CA TRP A 540 17.16 17.57 -25.09
C TRP A 540 18.20 16.84 -25.91
N GLN A 541 18.74 17.51 -26.93
CA GLN A 541 19.58 16.88 -27.95
C GLN A 541 20.80 16.17 -27.36
N ASP A 542 21.45 16.75 -26.36
CA ASP A 542 22.64 16.17 -25.74
C ASP A 542 22.34 14.84 -25.02
N ILE A 543 21.19 14.74 -24.33
CA ILE A 543 20.79 13.48 -23.68
C ILE A 543 20.36 12.45 -24.73
N LEU A 544 19.66 12.87 -25.78
CA LEU A 544 19.23 11.96 -26.85
C LEU A 544 20.43 11.32 -27.56
N VAL A 545 21.43 12.13 -27.94
CA VAL A 545 22.67 11.64 -28.54
C VAL A 545 23.36 10.67 -27.59
N ALA A 546 23.44 11.03 -26.31
CA ALA A 546 24.05 10.18 -25.31
C ALA A 546 23.33 8.83 -25.14
N ALA A 547 22.00 8.84 -25.15
CA ALA A 547 21.20 7.62 -25.06
C ALA A 547 21.49 6.67 -26.24
N HIS A 548 21.62 7.22 -27.46
CA HIS A 548 22.00 6.42 -28.63
C HIS A 548 23.41 5.85 -28.48
N GLU A 549 24.39 6.69 -28.17
CA GLU A 549 25.79 6.26 -27.98
C GLU A 549 25.92 5.16 -26.93
N ASP A 550 25.28 5.32 -25.76
CA ASP A 550 25.40 4.35 -24.67
C ASP A 550 24.80 2.98 -25.04
N TRP A 551 23.73 2.94 -25.84
CA TRP A 551 23.15 1.68 -26.30
C TRP A 551 23.90 1.02 -27.45
N GLU A 552 24.52 1.81 -28.34
CA GLU A 552 25.45 1.26 -29.34
C GLU A 552 26.67 0.65 -28.64
N ASP A 553 27.30 1.39 -27.73
CA ASP A 553 28.45 0.91 -26.97
C ASP A 553 28.11 -0.31 -26.10
N ALA A 554 26.98 -0.30 -25.39
CA ALA A 554 26.54 -1.44 -24.59
C ALA A 554 26.39 -2.71 -25.44
N PHE A 555 25.83 -2.57 -26.64
CA PHE A 555 25.65 -3.69 -27.56
C PHE A 555 26.98 -4.17 -28.15
N GLU A 556 27.81 -3.28 -28.69
CA GLU A 556 29.07 -3.62 -29.36
C GLU A 556 30.07 -4.26 -28.39
N ILE A 557 30.29 -3.62 -27.22
CA ILE A 557 31.22 -4.13 -26.20
C ILE A 557 30.66 -5.40 -25.57
N GLY A 558 29.34 -5.44 -25.30
CA GLY A 558 28.67 -6.61 -24.73
C GLY A 558 28.63 -7.82 -25.66
N LYS A 559 28.62 -7.62 -26.98
CA LYS A 559 28.79 -8.70 -27.97
C LYS A 559 30.19 -9.30 -27.93
N LEU A 560 31.21 -8.48 -27.65
CA LEU A 560 32.60 -8.91 -27.65
C LEU A 560 32.97 -9.63 -26.34
N TYR A 561 32.55 -9.10 -25.20
CA TYR A 561 33.00 -9.58 -23.89
C TYR A 561 31.90 -10.22 -23.04
N GLY A 562 30.64 -10.17 -23.46
CA GLY A 562 29.48 -10.50 -22.64
C GLY A 562 29.19 -9.42 -21.58
N TYR A 563 28.35 -9.74 -20.60
CA TYR A 563 27.94 -8.80 -19.55
C TYR A 563 28.21 -9.38 -18.17
N ARG A 564 28.75 -8.56 -17.26
CA ARG A 564 29.03 -9.00 -15.89
C ARG A 564 27.76 -9.22 -15.08
N ASN A 565 26.67 -8.51 -15.40
CA ASN A 565 25.44 -8.46 -14.62
C ASN A 565 24.25 -8.82 -15.52
N ALA A 566 23.41 -9.76 -15.07
CA ALA A 566 22.23 -10.18 -15.81
C ALA A 566 21.10 -9.13 -15.80
N GLN A 567 21.07 -8.27 -14.79
CA GLN A 567 20.14 -7.14 -14.66
C GLN A 567 20.92 -5.98 -14.06
N VAL A 568 20.70 -4.75 -14.53
CA VAL A 568 21.45 -3.57 -14.02
C VAL A 568 20.58 -2.46 -13.45
N SER A 569 19.31 -2.34 -13.86
CA SER A 569 18.50 -1.15 -13.62
C SER A 569 17.08 -1.44 -13.17
N VAL A 570 16.60 -0.60 -12.24
CA VAL A 570 15.22 -0.54 -11.74
C VAL A 570 14.89 0.91 -11.39
N ILE A 571 13.61 1.29 -11.28
CA ILE A 571 13.25 2.55 -10.62
C ILE A 571 12.56 2.22 -9.29
N ALA A 572 13.28 2.49 -8.19
CA ALA A 572 12.82 2.19 -6.84
C ALA A 572 11.96 3.34 -6.26
N PRO A 573 11.18 3.11 -5.19
CA PRO A 573 10.40 4.16 -4.54
C PRO A 573 11.24 5.26 -3.90
N THR A 574 12.49 4.98 -3.50
CA THR A 574 13.42 5.92 -2.84
C THR A 574 12.90 6.61 -1.56
N GLY A 575 11.85 6.10 -0.89
CA GLY A 575 11.14 6.83 0.17
C GLY A 575 11.93 7.23 1.44
N THR A 576 13.13 6.68 1.69
CA THR A 576 14.03 7.15 2.76
C THR A 576 15.29 7.81 2.19
N ILE A 577 15.94 7.16 1.21
CA ILE A 577 17.17 7.69 0.60
C ILE A 577 16.94 8.98 -0.19
N GLY A 578 15.74 9.19 -0.73
CA GLY A 578 15.35 10.46 -1.36
C GLY A 578 15.36 11.60 -0.36
N LEU A 579 14.87 11.37 0.88
CA LEU A 579 14.95 12.38 1.94
C LEU A 579 16.38 12.61 2.42
N LEU A 580 17.20 11.55 2.48
CA LEU A 580 18.63 11.68 2.75
C LEU A 580 19.34 12.51 1.69
N MET A 581 18.90 12.44 0.42
CA MET A 581 19.48 13.18 -0.70
C MET A 581 18.85 14.56 -0.94
N ASP A 582 17.95 15.01 -0.07
CA ASP A 582 17.18 16.25 -0.24
C ASP A 582 16.39 16.29 -1.57
N CYS A 583 15.81 15.15 -1.98
CA CYS A 583 14.91 15.09 -3.13
C CYS A 583 13.52 15.58 -2.74
N ASP A 584 12.96 16.51 -3.52
CA ASP A 584 11.56 16.95 -3.40
C ASP A 584 10.60 15.90 -3.96
N THR A 585 10.97 15.22 -5.07
CA THR A 585 10.22 14.09 -5.63
C THR A 585 11.00 12.78 -5.57
N THR A 586 10.27 11.68 -5.42
CA THR A 586 10.84 10.33 -5.25
C THR A 586 10.86 9.55 -6.55
N GLY A 587 11.93 8.84 -6.87
CA GLY A 587 11.96 7.99 -8.06
C GLY A 587 11.65 8.77 -9.35
N ILE A 588 10.73 8.19 -10.13
CA ILE A 588 10.10 8.78 -11.32
C ILE A 588 8.86 9.63 -10.97
N GLU A 589 8.44 9.71 -9.70
CA GLU A 589 7.22 10.39 -9.29
C GLU A 589 7.25 11.91 -9.60
N PRO A 590 6.10 12.50 -10.00
CA PRO A 590 5.90 13.93 -9.87
C PRO A 590 5.85 14.31 -8.39
N ASP A 591 5.77 15.60 -8.09
CA ASP A 591 5.55 16.01 -6.71
C ASP A 591 4.16 15.53 -6.24
N PHE A 592 4.06 15.08 -5.00
CA PHE A 592 2.79 14.65 -4.40
C PHE A 592 1.85 15.84 -4.18
N ALA A 593 2.40 16.91 -3.64
CA ALA A 593 1.79 18.24 -3.46
C ALA A 593 2.90 19.23 -3.08
N LEU A 594 2.74 20.51 -3.45
CA LEU A 594 3.74 21.57 -3.20
C LEU A 594 4.03 21.77 -1.69
N VAL A 595 3.02 21.57 -0.86
CA VAL A 595 3.14 21.48 0.59
C VAL A 595 2.47 20.18 1.03
N LYS A 596 3.22 19.30 1.68
CA LYS A 596 2.76 17.95 2.06
C LYS A 596 3.11 17.62 3.50
N PHE A 597 2.24 16.83 4.13
CA PHE A 597 2.38 16.46 5.53
C PHE A 597 2.66 14.97 5.66
N LYS A 598 3.79 14.63 6.28
CA LYS A 598 4.18 13.25 6.50
C LYS A 598 3.95 12.85 7.95
N LYS A 599 3.07 11.87 8.17
CA LYS A 599 2.85 11.25 9.48
C LYS A 599 4.00 10.30 9.82
N LEU A 600 4.54 10.39 11.03
CA LEU A 600 5.62 9.50 11.50
C LEU A 600 5.08 8.22 12.16
N ALA A 601 5.80 7.12 11.97
CA ALA A 601 5.55 5.88 12.69
C ALA A 601 5.91 6.06 14.17
N GLY A 602 4.90 6.08 15.05
CA GLY A 602 5.04 6.42 16.47
C GLY A 602 4.29 7.69 16.89
N GLY A 603 3.77 8.47 15.92
CA GLY A 603 3.13 9.77 16.15
C GLY A 603 4.00 10.92 15.64
N GLY A 604 3.38 12.03 15.22
CA GLY A 604 4.06 13.24 14.73
C GLY A 604 3.76 13.53 13.26
N TYR A 605 3.94 14.80 12.85
CA TYR A 605 3.86 15.22 11.46
C TYR A 605 5.07 16.08 11.07
N PHE A 606 5.57 15.92 9.84
CA PHE A 606 6.52 16.84 9.22
C PHE A 606 5.84 17.61 8.09
N LYS A 607 5.94 18.95 8.10
CA LYS A 607 5.63 19.80 6.96
C LYS A 607 6.82 19.74 5.99
N ILE A 608 6.58 19.29 4.77
CA ILE A 608 7.57 19.26 3.69
C ILE A 608 7.09 20.26 2.64
N ILE A 609 7.97 21.20 2.31
CA ILE A 609 7.68 22.26 1.35
C ILE A 609 8.61 22.05 0.16
N ASN A 610 8.06 22.06 -1.05
CA ASN A 610 8.83 21.92 -2.28
C ASN A 610 9.83 23.07 -2.42
N GLN A 611 11.11 22.72 -2.59
CA GLN A 611 12.20 23.70 -2.73
C GLN A 611 12.49 24.08 -4.19
N GLY A 612 11.91 23.38 -5.15
CA GLY A 612 12.04 23.63 -6.59
C GLY A 612 11.20 24.79 -7.12
N VAL A 613 10.09 25.17 -6.47
CA VAL A 613 9.19 26.24 -6.95
C VAL A 613 9.90 27.57 -7.24
N PRO A 614 10.77 28.11 -6.35
CA PRO A 614 11.46 29.37 -6.63
C PRO A 614 12.34 29.30 -7.88
N ALA A 615 13.10 28.21 -8.05
CA ALA A 615 13.98 28.02 -9.20
C ALA A 615 13.19 27.86 -10.51
N ALA A 616 12.06 27.16 -10.46
CA ALA A 616 11.14 27.03 -11.59
C ALA A 616 10.56 28.40 -12.01
N LEU A 617 10.13 29.23 -11.05
CA LEU A 617 9.64 30.58 -11.33
C LEU A 617 10.73 31.46 -11.96
N GLN A 618 11.95 31.43 -11.43
CA GLN A 618 13.07 32.16 -12.04
C GLN A 618 13.34 31.69 -13.48
N ARG A 619 13.29 30.37 -13.73
CA ARG A 619 13.45 29.80 -15.08
C ARG A 619 12.36 30.26 -16.05
N LEU A 620 11.14 30.42 -15.55
CA LEU A 620 9.98 30.92 -16.30
C LEU A 620 9.99 32.46 -16.48
N GLY A 621 11.01 33.15 -15.98
CA GLY A 621 11.24 34.58 -16.20
C GLY A 621 10.58 35.51 -15.18
N TYR A 622 10.15 34.99 -14.02
CA TYR A 622 9.67 35.84 -12.92
C TYR A 622 10.84 36.49 -12.17
N SER A 623 10.66 37.75 -11.79
CA SER A 623 11.60 38.49 -10.93
C SER A 623 11.67 37.89 -9.52
N GLU A 624 12.71 38.27 -8.77
CA GLU A 624 12.87 37.86 -7.37
C GLU A 624 11.68 38.30 -6.50
N SER A 625 11.15 39.51 -6.72
CA SER A 625 9.96 40.01 -6.01
C SER A 625 8.68 39.26 -6.38
N GLU A 626 8.47 38.95 -7.66
CA GLU A 626 7.32 38.14 -8.09
C GLU A 626 7.40 36.73 -7.50
N THR A 627 8.59 36.14 -7.54
CA THR A 627 8.86 34.82 -6.97
C THR A 627 8.54 34.81 -5.48
N GLN A 628 9.03 35.79 -4.71
CA GLN A 628 8.78 35.87 -3.28
C GLN A 628 7.29 36.01 -2.96
N ASN A 629 6.56 36.86 -3.69
CA ASN A 629 5.11 37.03 -3.53
C ASN A 629 4.34 35.71 -3.77
N ILE A 630 4.73 34.95 -4.81
CA ILE A 630 4.11 33.66 -5.14
C ILE A 630 4.45 32.62 -4.05
N ILE A 631 5.69 32.60 -3.57
CA ILE A 631 6.11 31.67 -2.51
C ILE A 631 5.39 31.96 -1.18
N GLU A 632 5.25 33.23 -0.80
CA GLU A 632 4.49 33.64 0.39
C GLU A 632 3.01 33.27 0.26
N TYR A 633 2.42 33.38 -0.94
CA TYR A 633 1.05 32.91 -1.20
C TYR A 633 0.89 31.40 -0.95
N ILE A 634 1.89 30.59 -1.34
CA ILE A 634 1.86 29.13 -1.15
C ILE A 634 2.10 28.74 0.31
N GLN A 635 3.16 29.28 0.93
CA GLN A 635 3.70 28.81 2.21
C GLN A 635 3.17 29.57 3.43
N GLY A 636 2.63 30.78 3.21
CA GLY A 636 2.19 31.70 4.24
C GLY A 636 3.31 32.61 4.74
N THR A 637 2.93 33.73 5.36
CA THR A 637 3.86 34.72 5.92
C THR A 637 4.56 34.23 7.18
N SER A 638 4.01 33.19 7.83
CA SER A 638 4.37 32.72 9.18
C SER A 638 4.33 33.83 10.24
N ARG A 639 3.50 34.87 10.03
CA ARG A 639 3.39 36.06 10.91
C ARG A 639 1.95 36.48 11.06
N LEU A 640 1.57 36.88 12.27
CA LEU A 640 0.23 37.42 12.55
C LEU A 640 0.03 38.82 11.94
N GLU A 641 1.10 39.56 11.69
CA GLU A 641 1.04 40.83 10.98
C GLU A 641 0.52 40.65 9.55
N GLY A 642 -0.41 41.52 9.14
CA GLY A 642 -1.03 41.47 7.82
C GLY A 642 -2.34 40.67 7.77
N THR A 643 -2.75 40.02 8.85
CA THR A 643 -4.10 39.46 8.94
C THR A 643 -5.11 40.55 9.35
N PRO A 644 -6.32 40.54 8.75
CA PRO A 644 -7.33 41.56 9.03
C PRO A 644 -7.92 41.44 10.46
N TRP A 645 -8.09 40.23 10.97
CA TRP A 645 -8.86 39.97 12.19
C TRP A 645 -8.04 39.42 13.37
N ILE A 646 -7.07 38.54 13.11
CA ILE A 646 -6.32 37.79 14.13
C ILE A 646 -4.85 38.21 14.12
N ASN A 647 -4.56 39.34 14.76
CA ASN A 647 -3.22 39.92 14.81
C ASN A 647 -2.81 40.24 16.26
N ARG A 648 -1.54 40.63 16.47
CA ARG A 648 -1.02 40.97 17.81
C ARG A 648 -1.90 42.00 18.53
N THR A 649 -2.42 43.00 17.81
CA THR A 649 -3.28 44.07 18.39
C THR A 649 -4.62 43.53 18.87
N THR A 650 -5.32 42.75 18.04
CA THR A 650 -6.65 42.21 18.40
C THR A 650 -6.55 41.12 19.47
N LEU A 651 -5.49 40.31 19.45
CA LEU A 651 -5.23 39.32 20.49
C LEU A 651 -4.84 39.97 21.82
N ALA A 652 -4.01 41.02 21.82
CA ALA A 652 -3.69 41.77 23.04
C ALA A 652 -4.95 42.40 23.66
N ALA A 653 -5.85 42.95 22.84
CA ALA A 653 -7.14 43.49 23.30
C ALA A 653 -8.06 42.41 23.92
N LYS A 654 -7.91 41.14 23.52
CA LYS A 654 -8.59 39.97 24.10
C LYS A 654 -7.86 39.37 25.30
N GLY A 655 -6.78 40.01 25.76
CA GLY A 655 -6.07 39.64 26.99
C GLY A 655 -4.80 38.81 26.78
N PHE A 656 -4.26 38.66 25.57
CA PHE A 656 -2.94 38.02 25.41
C PHE A 656 -1.81 38.95 25.84
N THR A 657 -0.79 38.40 26.52
CA THR A 657 0.42 39.13 26.89
C THR A 657 1.47 39.05 25.78
N SER A 658 2.44 39.97 25.77
CA SER A 658 3.54 39.96 24.81
C SER A 658 4.32 38.64 24.82
N ALA A 659 4.60 38.07 26.00
CA ALA A 659 5.31 36.81 26.12
C ALA A 659 4.55 35.61 25.53
N GLU A 660 3.21 35.61 25.58
CA GLU A 660 2.38 34.58 24.95
C GLU A 660 2.35 34.73 23.43
N LEU A 661 2.28 35.97 22.94
CA LEU A 661 2.34 36.27 21.50
C LEU A 661 3.71 35.88 20.92
N ASP A 662 4.80 36.14 21.63
CA ASP A 662 6.14 35.73 21.20
C ASP A 662 6.28 34.20 21.12
N LYS A 663 5.63 33.45 22.03
CA LYS A 663 5.55 31.98 21.95
C LYS A 663 4.75 31.53 20.73
N ILE A 664 3.60 32.15 20.46
CA ILE A 664 2.77 31.85 19.27
C ILE A 664 3.60 32.07 18.01
N ASP A 665 4.22 33.25 17.87
CA ASP A 665 5.00 33.61 16.68
C ASP A 665 6.19 32.67 16.45
N SER A 666 6.85 32.22 17.51
CA SER A 666 7.93 31.22 17.40
C SER A 666 7.47 29.87 16.83
N LEU A 667 6.19 29.53 16.96
CA LEU A 667 5.61 28.28 16.47
C LEU A 667 5.01 28.40 15.07
N LEU A 668 4.62 29.60 14.61
CA LEU A 668 3.93 29.80 13.33
C LEU A 668 4.62 29.15 12.11
N PRO A 669 5.96 29.18 11.97
CA PRO A 669 6.62 28.52 10.84
C PRO A 669 6.40 26.99 10.79
N SER A 670 6.09 26.38 11.93
CA SER A 670 5.94 24.93 12.10
C SER A 670 4.48 24.45 12.12
N VAL A 671 3.52 25.34 12.39
CA VAL A 671 2.10 24.98 12.42
C VAL A 671 1.51 24.97 11.02
N PHE A 672 0.45 24.18 10.85
CA PHE A 672 -0.22 23.95 9.58
C PHE A 672 -1.68 24.43 9.58
N ASP A 673 -2.21 24.66 10.77
CA ASP A 673 -3.43 25.39 11.03
C ASP A 673 -3.12 26.36 12.16
N LEU A 674 -3.56 27.61 11.99
CA LEU A 674 -3.32 28.67 12.96
C LEU A 674 -3.75 28.25 14.37
N SER A 675 -4.84 27.49 14.50
CA SER A 675 -5.36 27.03 15.80
C SER A 675 -4.38 26.15 16.58
N PHE A 676 -3.43 25.46 15.94
CA PHE A 676 -2.42 24.66 16.64
C PHE A 676 -1.38 25.49 17.36
N ALA A 677 -1.24 26.77 17.01
CA ALA A 677 -0.44 27.70 17.82
C ALA A 677 -1.18 28.13 19.10
N PHE A 678 -2.51 27.97 19.15
CA PHE A 678 -3.36 28.38 20.28
C PHE A 678 -3.84 27.16 21.08
N THR A 679 -2.90 26.41 21.65
CA THR A 679 -3.20 25.22 22.46
C THR A 679 -2.83 25.43 23.93
N LYS A 680 -3.34 24.56 24.80
CA LYS A 680 -2.94 24.53 26.23
C LYS A 680 -1.44 24.32 26.43
N TRP A 681 -0.79 23.62 25.50
CA TRP A 681 0.63 23.32 25.56
C TRP A 681 1.48 24.55 25.24
N THR A 682 1.04 25.35 24.27
CA THR A 682 1.70 26.61 23.90
C THR A 682 1.48 27.69 24.94
N LEU A 683 0.22 27.91 25.33
CA LEU A 683 -0.18 29.05 26.16
C LEU A 683 0.00 28.78 27.66
N GLY A 684 -0.15 27.53 28.08
CA GLY A 684 -0.20 27.13 29.49
C GLY A 684 -1.59 27.30 30.11
N GLU A 685 -1.86 26.57 31.19
CA GLU A 685 -3.17 26.60 31.86
C GLU A 685 -3.48 27.95 32.48
N ASP A 686 -2.48 28.65 33.02
CA ASP A 686 -2.68 29.96 33.67
C ASP A 686 -3.13 31.02 32.67
N ALA A 687 -2.59 30.97 31.44
CA ALA A 687 -3.04 31.82 30.34
C ALA A 687 -4.50 31.53 29.97
N LEU A 688 -4.86 30.25 29.80
CA LEU A 688 -6.22 29.84 29.44
C LEU A 688 -7.25 30.18 30.52
N LYS A 689 -6.90 30.01 31.81
CA LYS A 689 -7.75 30.42 32.93
C LYS A 689 -7.97 31.94 32.94
N ARG A 690 -6.93 32.72 32.67
CA ARG A 690 -7.00 34.19 32.60
C ARG A 690 -7.83 34.69 31.41
N LEU A 691 -7.83 33.95 30.30
CA LEU A 691 -8.72 34.18 29.15
C LEU A 691 -10.18 33.75 29.41
N GLY A 692 -10.47 33.17 30.58
CA GLY A 692 -11.83 32.83 31.01
C GLY A 692 -12.25 31.38 30.74
N PHE A 693 -11.33 30.50 30.32
CA PHE A 693 -11.63 29.10 30.00
C PHE A 693 -11.44 28.18 31.21
N LYS A 694 -12.31 27.18 31.34
CA LYS A 694 -12.26 26.19 32.42
C LYS A 694 -11.47 24.94 32.00
N PRO A 695 -10.93 24.16 32.96
CA PRO A 695 -10.24 22.91 32.66
C PRO A 695 -11.04 21.94 31.79
N GLU A 696 -12.35 21.91 31.93
CA GLU A 696 -13.22 21.06 31.13
C GLU A 696 -13.23 21.47 29.64
N ASP A 697 -13.06 22.76 29.36
CA ASP A 697 -13.04 23.30 28.00
C ASP A 697 -11.74 22.88 27.30
N TYR A 698 -10.58 23.27 27.81
CA TYR A 698 -9.30 23.04 27.13
C TYR A 698 -8.74 21.62 27.27
N ASN A 699 -9.39 20.75 28.03
CA ASN A 699 -9.15 19.30 27.99
C ASN A 699 -10.12 18.57 27.04
N HIS A 700 -11.13 19.25 26.52
CA HIS A 700 -12.02 18.67 25.52
C HIS A 700 -11.30 18.54 24.17
N LEU A 701 -11.36 17.35 23.56
CA LEU A 701 -10.68 17.00 22.30
C LEU A 701 -11.02 17.91 21.09
N ARG A 702 -12.11 18.67 21.15
CA ARG A 702 -12.58 19.56 20.08
C ARG A 702 -12.52 21.05 20.43
N PHE A 703 -11.85 21.42 21.51
CA PHE A 703 -11.78 22.82 21.91
C PHE A 703 -10.84 23.61 21.00
N ASN A 704 -11.36 24.68 20.41
CA ASN A 704 -10.60 25.64 19.61
C ASN A 704 -10.60 26.99 20.34
N VAL A 705 -9.42 27.45 20.76
CA VAL A 705 -9.27 28.70 21.53
C VAL A 705 -9.74 29.91 20.74
N LEU A 706 -9.47 29.98 19.43
CA LEU A 706 -9.85 31.13 18.60
C LEU A 706 -11.37 31.22 18.44
N GLU A 707 -12.06 30.10 18.19
CA GLU A 707 -13.53 30.07 18.16
C GLU A 707 -14.12 30.47 19.51
N ALA A 708 -13.56 29.96 20.62
CA ALA A 708 -14.03 30.25 21.96
C ALA A 708 -13.81 31.73 22.37
N LEU A 709 -12.83 32.41 21.77
CA LEU A 709 -12.60 33.85 21.92
C LEU A 709 -13.54 34.72 21.07
N GLY A 710 -14.44 34.10 20.30
CA GLY A 710 -15.46 34.77 19.50
C GLY A 710 -15.02 35.11 18.07
N PHE A 711 -13.90 34.56 17.57
CA PHE A 711 -13.60 34.64 16.14
C PHE A 711 -14.48 33.67 15.37
N SER A 712 -15.06 34.14 14.27
CA SER A 712 -15.81 33.29 13.36
C SER A 712 -14.86 32.36 12.60
N LYS A 713 -15.41 31.25 12.08
CA LYS A 713 -14.66 30.31 11.24
C LYS A 713 -14.07 31.00 10.01
N MET A 714 -14.77 31.97 9.45
CA MET A 714 -14.31 32.71 8.27
C MET A 714 -13.09 33.58 8.59
N GLU A 715 -13.10 34.26 9.74
CA GLU A 715 -11.96 35.09 10.18
C GLU A 715 -10.73 34.23 10.50
N ILE A 716 -10.93 33.06 11.11
CA ILE A 716 -9.86 32.09 11.38
C ILE A 716 -9.29 31.58 10.05
N GLU A 717 -10.15 31.25 9.09
CA GLU A 717 -9.72 30.73 7.79
C GLU A 717 -8.96 31.76 6.96
N GLU A 718 -9.39 33.02 6.98
CA GLU A 718 -8.69 34.12 6.30
C GLU A 718 -7.32 34.38 6.92
N ALA A 719 -7.22 34.33 8.25
CA ALA A 719 -5.93 34.41 8.94
C ALA A 719 -5.05 33.17 8.64
N ASN A 720 -5.65 31.99 8.54
CA ASN A 720 -4.94 30.74 8.21
C ASN A 720 -4.33 30.80 6.80
N ASP A 721 -5.09 31.29 5.81
CA ASP A 721 -4.62 31.48 4.43
C ASP A 721 -3.39 32.40 4.36
N VAL A 722 -3.36 33.47 5.17
CA VAL A 722 -2.23 34.43 5.21
C VAL A 722 -1.04 33.85 5.98
N VAL A 723 -1.27 33.30 7.16
CA VAL A 723 -0.19 32.87 8.08
C VAL A 723 0.41 31.53 7.64
N CYS A 724 -0.43 30.54 7.35
CA CYS A 724 -0.05 29.16 7.03
C CYS A 724 0.03 28.90 5.51
N GLY A 725 -0.45 29.84 4.69
CA GLY A 725 -0.43 29.78 3.25
C GLY A 725 -1.61 29.03 2.65
N ARG A 726 -1.85 29.23 1.35
CA ARG A 726 -2.92 28.52 0.63
C ARG A 726 -2.52 27.12 0.19
N MET A 727 -1.26 26.74 0.33
CA MET A 727 -0.67 25.45 -0.02
C MET A 727 -0.74 25.07 -1.52
N THR A 728 -1.42 25.87 -2.33
CA THR A 728 -1.50 25.77 -3.79
C THR A 728 -0.91 27.03 -4.43
N ILE A 729 -0.40 26.88 -5.64
CA ILE A 729 0.02 27.99 -6.49
C ILE A 729 -1.15 28.56 -7.30
N GLU A 730 -2.28 27.86 -7.37
CA GLU A 730 -3.46 28.30 -8.09
C GLU A 730 -4.00 29.62 -7.50
N GLY A 731 -4.17 30.62 -8.38
CA GLY A 731 -4.62 31.96 -7.98
C GLY A 731 -3.54 32.83 -7.33
N ALA A 732 -2.28 32.37 -7.30
CA ALA A 732 -1.18 33.20 -6.83
C ALA A 732 -1.11 34.50 -7.65
N PRO A 733 -1.02 35.68 -7.00
CA PRO A 733 -0.87 36.95 -7.69
C PRO A 733 0.34 36.90 -8.63
N LEU A 734 0.25 37.56 -9.79
CA LEU A 734 1.32 37.70 -10.78
C LEU A 734 1.67 36.42 -11.57
N LEU A 735 1.20 35.23 -11.15
CA LEU A 735 1.41 34.00 -11.91
C LEU A 735 0.58 33.99 -13.20
N LYS A 736 1.26 33.78 -14.32
CA LYS A 736 0.66 33.59 -15.64
C LYS A 736 -0.07 32.23 -15.73
N PRO A 737 -1.33 32.18 -16.21
CA PRO A 737 -2.08 30.92 -16.32
C PRO A 737 -1.39 29.84 -17.14
N GLU A 738 -0.65 30.19 -18.20
CA GLU A 738 0.09 29.26 -19.05
C GLU A 738 1.23 28.53 -18.32
N HIS A 739 1.68 29.04 -17.17
CA HIS A 739 2.74 28.42 -16.37
C HIS A 739 2.21 27.43 -15.33
N LEU A 740 0.89 27.41 -15.06
CA LEU A 740 0.28 26.49 -14.08
C LEU A 740 0.63 25.01 -14.31
N PRO A 741 0.63 24.46 -15.55
CA PRO A 741 0.92 23.04 -15.78
C PRO A 741 2.31 22.59 -15.31
N VAL A 742 3.28 23.51 -15.17
CA VAL A 742 4.62 23.20 -14.64
C VAL A 742 4.57 22.75 -13.18
N PHE A 743 3.57 23.22 -12.44
CA PHE A 743 3.43 23.01 -10.99
C PHE A 743 2.34 22.00 -10.62
N ASP A 744 1.74 21.34 -11.61
CA ASP A 744 0.74 20.29 -11.35
C ASP A 744 1.39 19.13 -10.58
N CYS A 745 0.72 18.68 -9.52
CA CYS A 745 1.17 17.61 -8.63
C CYS A 745 0.31 16.35 -8.83
N ALA A 746 0.74 15.22 -8.27
CA ALA A 746 0.00 13.95 -8.29
C ALA A 746 -1.40 14.08 -7.68
N ASN A 747 -1.57 14.99 -6.70
CA ASN A 747 -2.83 15.26 -6.04
C ASN A 747 -3.11 16.76 -5.99
N ARG A 748 -4.38 17.10 -5.70
CA ARG A 748 -4.79 18.49 -5.43
C ARG A 748 -4.02 19.05 -4.24
N CYS A 749 -3.47 20.25 -4.42
CA CYS A 749 -2.69 20.93 -3.40
C CYS A 749 -3.59 21.70 -2.42
N GLY A 750 -3.58 21.31 -1.14
CA GLY A 750 -4.39 21.95 -0.10
C GLY A 750 -5.89 21.88 -0.34
N LYS A 751 -6.64 22.75 0.35
CA LYS A 751 -8.10 22.90 0.19
C LYS A 751 -8.51 23.71 -1.03
N HIS A 752 -7.62 24.58 -1.54
CA HIS A 752 -7.91 25.52 -2.62
C HIS A 752 -7.55 25.00 -4.00
N GLY A 753 -6.63 24.02 -4.08
CA GLY A 753 -6.17 23.45 -5.34
C GLY A 753 -7.26 22.61 -6.03
N ARG A 754 -7.35 22.76 -7.35
CA ARG A 754 -8.28 22.03 -8.23
C ARG A 754 -7.53 21.17 -9.24
N ARG A 755 -6.33 21.58 -9.64
CA ARG A 755 -5.49 20.90 -10.62
C ARG A 755 -4.73 19.73 -9.98
N PHE A 756 -4.51 18.70 -10.79
CA PHE A 756 -3.69 17.53 -10.48
C PHE A 756 -3.31 16.85 -11.80
N ILE A 757 -2.26 16.04 -11.78
CA ILE A 757 -1.82 15.26 -12.93
C ILE A 757 -2.84 14.14 -13.18
N GLU A 758 -3.31 14.04 -14.43
CA GLU A 758 -4.29 13.04 -14.83
C GLU A 758 -3.75 11.61 -14.66
N PRO A 759 -4.55 10.62 -14.18
CA PRO A 759 -4.06 9.27 -13.90
C PRO A 759 -3.36 8.58 -15.07
N MET A 760 -3.86 8.69 -16.31
CA MET A 760 -3.20 8.11 -17.48
C MET A 760 -1.86 8.76 -17.80
N THR A 761 -1.62 10.01 -17.40
CA THR A 761 -0.29 10.63 -17.49
C THR A 761 0.75 9.93 -16.62
N HIS A 762 0.36 9.40 -15.45
CA HIS A 762 1.26 8.54 -14.66
C HIS A 762 1.67 7.29 -15.46
N VAL A 763 0.70 6.65 -16.14
CA VAL A 763 0.91 5.46 -16.98
C VAL A 763 1.81 5.78 -18.18
N ARG A 764 1.54 6.88 -18.89
CA ARG A 764 2.36 7.33 -20.03
C ARG A 764 3.81 7.59 -19.63
N MET A 765 4.04 8.24 -18.48
CA MET A 765 5.40 8.49 -18.00
C MET A 765 6.12 7.18 -17.62
N MET A 766 5.43 6.24 -16.97
CA MET A 766 5.99 4.90 -16.74
C MET A 766 6.33 4.22 -18.07
N ALA A 767 5.46 4.32 -19.07
CA ALA A 767 5.65 3.70 -20.38
C ALA A 767 6.81 4.33 -21.17
N ALA A 768 7.10 5.61 -20.96
CA ALA A 768 8.28 6.26 -21.51
C ALA A 768 9.59 5.66 -20.97
N ALA A 769 9.66 5.38 -19.65
CA ALA A 769 10.85 4.81 -19.02
C ALA A 769 10.97 3.28 -19.17
N GLN A 770 9.86 2.54 -19.15
CA GLN A 770 9.83 1.08 -19.04
C GLN A 770 10.68 0.33 -20.10
N PRO A 771 10.70 0.74 -21.39
CA PRO A 771 11.52 0.11 -22.42
C PRO A 771 13.02 0.21 -22.17
N PHE A 772 13.47 1.03 -21.21
CA PHE A 772 14.88 1.21 -20.85
C PHE A 772 15.21 0.64 -19.48
N ILE A 773 14.29 -0.03 -18.80
CA ILE A 773 14.51 -0.62 -17.49
C ILE A 773 14.57 -2.14 -17.60
N SER A 774 15.67 -2.74 -17.12
CA SER A 774 15.89 -4.18 -17.15
C SER A 774 15.00 -4.93 -16.14
N GLY A 775 14.85 -4.40 -14.92
CA GLY A 775 13.81 -4.81 -13.97
C GLY A 775 12.47 -4.12 -14.27
N ALA A 776 11.87 -3.46 -13.29
CA ALA A 776 10.59 -2.75 -13.41
C ALA A 776 10.61 -1.40 -12.66
N ILE A 777 9.45 -0.73 -12.64
CA ILE A 777 9.28 0.61 -12.08
C ILE A 777 8.33 0.51 -10.89
N SER A 778 8.78 0.94 -9.72
CA SER A 778 7.89 1.23 -8.62
C SER A 778 7.39 2.66 -8.74
N LYS A 779 6.14 2.79 -9.18
CA LYS A 779 5.44 4.06 -9.28
C LYS A 779 3.97 3.87 -8.98
N THR A 780 3.41 4.81 -8.21
CA THR A 780 1.97 4.88 -7.95
C THR A 780 1.27 5.66 -9.06
N VAL A 781 0.18 5.08 -9.57
CA VAL A 781 -0.85 5.82 -10.30
C VAL A 781 -1.79 6.41 -9.27
N ASN A 782 -1.68 7.72 -9.02
CA ASN A 782 -2.54 8.41 -8.07
C ASN A 782 -3.88 8.74 -8.72
N LEU A 783 -4.97 8.51 -7.99
CA LEU A 783 -6.31 8.84 -8.44
C LEU A 783 -7.04 9.70 -7.41
N PRO A 784 -7.84 10.67 -7.85
CA PRO A 784 -8.70 11.45 -6.98
C PRO A 784 -9.80 10.58 -6.37
N HIS A 785 -10.42 11.07 -5.29
CA HIS A 785 -11.44 10.31 -4.55
C HIS A 785 -12.62 9.89 -5.43
N GLU A 786 -13.03 10.77 -6.35
CA GLU A 786 -14.15 10.59 -7.27
C GLU A 786 -13.91 9.59 -8.41
N SER A 787 -12.69 9.04 -8.55
CA SER A 787 -12.41 8.09 -9.63
C SER A 787 -13.27 6.84 -9.56
N THR A 788 -13.63 6.30 -10.72
CA THR A 788 -14.55 5.15 -10.83
C THR A 788 -13.82 3.82 -11.03
N VAL A 789 -14.54 2.70 -10.95
CA VAL A 789 -13.97 1.36 -11.18
C VAL A 789 -13.58 1.18 -12.66
N GLU A 790 -14.36 1.74 -13.57
CA GLU A 790 -14.12 1.68 -15.02
C GLU A 790 -12.84 2.43 -15.41
N GLU A 791 -12.51 3.53 -14.70
CA GLU A 791 -11.24 4.23 -14.89
C GLU A 791 -10.04 3.36 -14.48
N ILE A 792 -10.18 2.57 -13.42
CA ILE A 792 -9.16 1.62 -12.96
C ILE A 792 -8.95 0.52 -14.00
N GLU A 793 -10.03 -0.06 -14.50
CA GLU A 793 -10.01 -1.07 -15.57
C GLU A 793 -9.30 -0.52 -16.82
N LYS A 794 -9.65 0.70 -17.24
CA LYS A 794 -9.01 1.39 -18.37
C LYS A 794 -7.50 1.58 -18.14
N ILE A 795 -7.09 1.98 -16.94
CA ILE A 795 -5.66 2.12 -16.59
C ILE A 795 -4.92 0.80 -16.77
N TYR A 796 -5.47 -0.32 -16.30
CA TYR A 796 -4.83 -1.63 -16.46
C TYR A 796 -4.73 -2.06 -17.93
N VAL A 797 -5.80 -1.85 -18.71
CA VAL A 797 -5.81 -2.19 -20.14
C VAL A 797 -4.78 -1.35 -20.92
N GLU A 798 -4.74 -0.04 -20.69
CA GLU A 798 -3.81 0.84 -21.40
C GLU A 798 -2.36 0.61 -20.94
N ALA A 799 -2.12 0.38 -19.65
CA ALA A 799 -0.81 -0.01 -19.14
C ALA A 799 -0.27 -1.28 -19.81
N TRP A 800 -1.13 -2.30 -19.99
CA TRP A 800 -0.78 -3.53 -20.70
C TRP A 800 -0.41 -3.24 -22.15
N LYS A 801 -1.25 -2.50 -22.88
CA LYS A 801 -1.00 -2.12 -24.29
C LYS A 801 0.29 -1.32 -24.47
N MET A 802 0.64 -0.50 -23.48
CA MET A 802 1.86 0.31 -23.47
C MET A 802 3.11 -0.48 -23.04
N GLY A 803 2.97 -1.77 -22.70
CA GLY A 803 4.10 -2.64 -22.36
C GLY A 803 4.66 -2.41 -20.97
N LEU A 804 3.85 -1.94 -20.01
CA LEU A 804 4.25 -1.89 -18.61
C LEU A 804 4.46 -3.30 -18.05
N LYS A 805 5.37 -3.44 -17.08
CA LYS A 805 5.61 -4.71 -16.38
C LYS A 805 4.74 -4.86 -15.14
N ALA A 806 4.44 -3.77 -14.44
CA ALA A 806 3.59 -3.77 -13.27
C ALA A 806 2.88 -2.42 -13.10
N VAL A 807 1.71 -2.44 -12.45
CA VAL A 807 0.95 -1.26 -12.06
C VAL A 807 0.46 -1.42 -10.64
N ALA A 808 0.72 -0.41 -9.83
CA ALA A 808 0.08 -0.19 -8.54
C ALA A 808 -0.60 1.18 -8.57
N LEU A 809 -1.79 1.24 -8.00
CA LEU A 809 -2.61 2.43 -8.00
C LEU A 809 -3.06 2.77 -6.60
N TYR A 810 -3.37 4.04 -6.38
CA TYR A 810 -3.86 4.52 -5.11
C TYR A 810 -4.89 5.60 -5.34
N ARG A 811 -6.16 5.27 -5.05
CA ARG A 811 -7.25 6.22 -5.05
C ARG A 811 -7.36 6.88 -3.69
N ASP A 812 -7.49 8.19 -3.65
CA ASP A 812 -7.71 8.89 -2.39
C ASP A 812 -8.99 8.38 -1.69
N GLY A 813 -8.88 8.11 -0.39
CA GLY A 813 -9.95 7.49 0.40
C GLY A 813 -10.14 5.98 0.21
N SER A 814 -9.31 5.28 -0.57
CA SER A 814 -9.32 3.81 -0.63
C SER A 814 -8.83 3.14 0.67
N LYS A 815 -8.11 3.87 1.53
CA LYS A 815 -7.75 3.44 2.89
C LYS A 815 -8.11 4.51 3.90
N LEU A 816 -8.52 4.06 5.10
CA LEU A 816 -8.91 4.94 6.21
C LEU A 816 -7.71 5.53 6.97
N SER A 817 -6.49 5.07 6.69
CA SER A 817 -5.26 5.58 7.27
C SER A 817 -4.23 5.84 6.18
N GLN A 818 -3.80 7.09 6.05
CA GLN A 818 -2.82 7.51 5.04
C GLN A 818 -1.54 8.10 5.67
N PRO A 819 -0.33 7.70 5.23
CA PRO A 819 0.92 8.26 5.74
C PRO A 819 1.24 9.69 5.25
N LEU A 820 0.76 10.05 4.07
CA LEU A 820 0.93 11.37 3.45
C LEU A 820 -0.44 11.97 3.22
N ASN A 821 -0.61 13.25 3.55
CA ASN A 821 -1.86 13.98 3.33
C ASN A 821 -1.58 15.35 2.69
N THR A 822 -2.54 15.83 1.90
CA THR A 822 -2.54 17.18 1.31
C THR A 822 -3.31 18.20 2.15
N LYS A 823 -4.02 17.74 3.18
CA LYS A 823 -4.81 18.54 4.13
C LYS A 823 -4.46 18.17 5.57
N SER A 824 -4.72 19.09 6.49
CA SER A 824 -4.82 18.79 7.93
C SER A 824 -5.92 17.75 8.15
N GLY A 825 -5.67 16.74 9.00
CA GLY A 825 -6.65 15.69 9.27
C GLY A 825 -8.02 16.24 9.70
N ASP A 826 -9.09 15.60 9.23
CA ASP A 826 -10.50 15.98 9.37
C ASP A 826 -10.87 16.59 10.74
N SER A 827 -10.94 17.92 10.81
CA SER A 827 -11.84 18.58 11.74
C SER A 827 -13.27 18.26 11.30
N ALA A 828 -14.07 17.67 12.20
CA ALA A 828 -15.43 17.19 11.95
C ALA A 828 -16.44 18.26 11.43
N SER A 829 -16.01 19.49 11.20
CA SER A 829 -16.80 20.60 10.69
C SER A 829 -17.00 20.61 9.17
N ASP A 830 -16.14 19.97 8.38
CA ASP A 830 -16.17 20.11 6.91
C ASP A 830 -17.20 19.22 6.20
N LYS A 831 -17.85 18.29 6.94
CA LYS A 831 -18.92 17.43 6.40
C LYS A 831 -20.24 18.15 6.08
N LYS A 832 -20.33 19.48 6.22
CA LYS A 832 -21.59 20.23 6.01
C LYS A 832 -21.68 21.05 4.72
N SER A 833 -20.62 21.21 3.92
CA SER A 833 -20.64 22.18 2.81
C SER A 833 -20.52 21.64 1.38
N GLU A 834 -20.32 20.34 1.15
CA GLU A 834 -20.37 19.78 -0.21
C GLU A 834 -21.78 19.33 -0.57
N LYS A 835 -22.30 19.91 -1.66
CA LYS A 835 -23.63 19.61 -2.22
C LYS A 835 -23.74 18.11 -2.54
N LYS A 836 -24.75 17.49 -1.94
CA LYS A 836 -25.27 16.15 -2.23
C LYS A 836 -25.42 15.92 -3.74
N ASN A 837 -24.58 15.05 -4.30
CA ASN A 837 -25.02 14.18 -5.38
C ASN A 837 -25.48 12.86 -4.76
N GLU A 838 -26.72 12.53 -5.05
CA GLU A 838 -27.49 11.45 -4.44
C GLU A 838 -26.98 10.08 -4.91
N LEU A 839 -26.20 9.42 -4.05
CA LEU A 839 -26.34 7.98 -3.85
C LEU A 839 -27.07 7.84 -2.51
N GLN A 840 -28.29 7.30 -2.55
CA GLN A 840 -29.11 7.01 -1.36
C GLN A 840 -28.44 5.95 -0.48
N ALA A 841 -27.39 6.34 0.23
CA ALA A 841 -27.06 5.75 1.50
C ALA A 841 -28.02 6.35 2.52
N ALA A 842 -29.14 5.64 2.77
CA ALA A 842 -30.03 5.91 3.88
C ALA A 842 -29.17 6.04 5.14
N HIS A 843 -29.01 7.27 5.64
CA HIS A 843 -28.51 7.47 6.99
C HIS A 843 -29.49 6.73 7.91
N PRO A 844 -29.07 5.76 8.73
CA PRO A 844 -29.97 5.23 9.73
C PRO A 844 -30.39 6.41 10.62
N PRO A 845 -31.70 6.62 10.84
CA PRO A 845 -32.16 7.69 11.70
C PRO A 845 -31.49 7.53 13.07
N VAL A 846 -31.09 8.65 13.67
CA VAL A 846 -30.62 8.69 15.05
C VAL A 846 -31.67 7.96 15.90
N LEU A 847 -31.34 6.75 16.37
CA LEU A 847 -32.28 5.85 17.02
C LEU A 847 -32.72 6.52 18.34
N GLN A 848 -33.89 7.13 18.35
CA GLN A 848 -34.50 7.64 19.57
C GLN A 848 -35.40 6.57 20.16
N ARG A 849 -35.14 6.21 21.43
CA ARG A 849 -35.95 5.22 22.14
C ARG A 849 -37.41 5.68 22.26
N LYS A 850 -38.33 5.00 21.57
CA LYS A 850 -39.78 5.19 21.71
C LYS A 850 -40.27 4.48 22.98
N ARG A 851 -40.58 5.23 24.05
CA ARG A 851 -41.06 4.63 25.31
C ARG A 851 -42.50 4.12 25.18
N LEU A 852 -42.80 2.96 25.78
CA LEU A 852 -44.16 2.42 25.85
C LEU A 852 -45.02 3.12 26.92
N PRO A 853 -46.35 3.26 26.71
CA PRO A 853 -47.27 3.81 27.70
C PRO A 853 -47.40 2.89 28.92
N LYS A 854 -47.57 3.45 30.13
CA LYS A 854 -47.63 2.69 31.40
C LYS A 854 -48.72 1.60 31.43
N LYS A 855 -49.79 1.75 30.65
CA LYS A 855 -50.83 0.75 30.42
C LYS A 855 -50.85 0.43 28.92
N ARG A 856 -50.78 -0.85 28.56
CA ARG A 856 -50.62 -1.32 27.17
C ARG A 856 -51.31 -2.66 26.96
N ALA A 857 -51.66 -2.93 25.70
CA ALA A 857 -52.14 -4.22 25.25
C ALA A 857 -50.96 -5.16 24.99
N GLY A 858 -51.25 -6.45 24.87
CA GLY A 858 -50.28 -7.49 24.59
C GLY A 858 -50.92 -8.87 24.68
N ILE A 859 -50.20 -9.88 24.20
CA ILE A 859 -50.60 -11.28 24.28
C ILE A 859 -49.82 -12.01 25.36
N THR A 860 -50.41 -13.08 25.89
CA THR A 860 -49.70 -14.05 26.71
C THR A 860 -49.89 -15.41 26.08
N VAL A 861 -48.78 -16.05 25.69
CA VAL A 861 -48.74 -17.38 25.10
C VAL A 861 -48.06 -18.32 26.08
N GLU A 862 -48.81 -19.31 26.56
CA GLU A 862 -48.29 -20.41 27.36
C GLU A 862 -47.92 -21.57 26.43
N SER A 863 -46.74 -22.16 26.62
CA SER A 863 -46.35 -23.39 25.93
C SER A 863 -45.33 -24.21 26.72
N ARG A 864 -44.98 -25.39 26.18
CA ARG A 864 -43.85 -26.19 26.64
C ARG A 864 -42.93 -26.45 25.47
N VAL A 865 -41.64 -26.16 25.63
CA VAL A 865 -40.59 -26.43 24.62
C VAL A 865 -39.60 -27.41 25.23
N GLY A 866 -39.42 -28.59 24.63
CA GLY A 866 -38.48 -29.59 25.16
C GLY A 866 -38.80 -30.03 26.59
N GLY A 867 -40.10 -30.05 26.95
CA GLY A 867 -40.58 -30.36 28.30
C GLY A 867 -40.61 -29.17 29.27
N GLN A 868 -40.02 -28.03 28.92
CA GLN A 868 -39.91 -26.85 29.79
C GLN A 868 -41.04 -25.86 29.58
N LYS A 869 -41.67 -25.46 30.68
CA LYS A 869 -42.82 -24.55 30.66
C LYS A 869 -42.37 -23.10 30.48
N ILE A 870 -42.88 -22.45 29.43
CA ILE A 870 -42.55 -21.07 29.05
C ILE A 870 -43.82 -20.22 28.88
N TYR A 871 -43.74 -18.98 29.31
CA TYR A 871 -44.71 -17.94 29.02
C TYR A 871 -44.04 -16.81 28.24
N LEU A 872 -44.50 -16.58 27.01
CA LEU A 872 -44.16 -15.37 26.25
C LEU A 872 -45.24 -14.33 26.52
N ARG A 873 -44.87 -13.16 27.05
CA ARG A 873 -45.76 -12.00 27.14
C ARG A 873 -45.22 -10.87 26.28
N THR A 874 -46.11 -10.12 25.64
CA THR A 874 -45.72 -8.97 24.81
C THR A 874 -46.30 -7.68 25.38
N GLY A 875 -45.67 -6.56 25.05
CA GLY A 875 -46.20 -5.22 25.27
C GLY A 875 -46.23 -4.43 23.97
N GLU A 876 -47.38 -3.87 23.65
CA GLU A 876 -47.65 -3.23 22.36
C GLU A 876 -47.71 -1.70 22.47
N TYR A 877 -47.35 -1.03 21.36
CA TYR A 877 -47.70 0.37 21.14
C TYR A 877 -49.18 0.52 20.80
N PRO A 878 -49.76 1.74 20.90
CA PRO A 878 -51.16 1.98 20.53
C PRO A 878 -51.51 1.57 19.10
N ASP A 879 -50.55 1.65 18.18
CA ASP A 879 -50.67 1.21 16.79
C ASP A 879 -50.71 -0.33 16.63
N GLY A 880 -50.35 -1.11 17.67
CA GLY A 880 -50.33 -2.58 17.66
C GLY A 880 -49.01 -3.20 17.29
N THR A 881 -48.02 -2.38 16.98
CA THR A 881 -46.65 -2.86 16.83
C THR A 881 -46.11 -3.29 18.20
N ILE A 882 -45.31 -4.35 18.19
CA ILE A 882 -44.68 -4.86 19.41
C ILE A 882 -43.54 -3.93 19.86
N GLY A 883 -43.47 -3.64 21.16
CA GLY A 883 -42.42 -2.81 21.74
C GLY A 883 -41.63 -3.48 22.87
N GLU A 884 -42.13 -4.56 23.45
CA GLU A 884 -41.40 -5.35 24.44
C GLU A 884 -41.88 -6.81 24.49
N ILE A 885 -40.98 -7.68 24.94
CA ILE A 885 -41.24 -9.09 25.22
C ILE A 885 -40.77 -9.43 26.64
N PHE A 886 -41.47 -10.36 27.28
CA PHE A 886 -41.10 -10.98 28.55
C PHE A 886 -41.17 -12.50 28.40
N VAL A 887 -40.21 -13.18 29.03
CA VAL A 887 -40.12 -14.63 28.98
C VAL A 887 -40.07 -15.15 30.42
N ASP A 888 -41.15 -15.75 30.89
CA ASP A 888 -41.18 -16.41 32.20
C ASP A 888 -41.04 -17.92 32.04
N MET A 889 -40.18 -18.53 32.86
CA MET A 889 -39.97 -19.97 32.90
C MET A 889 -40.02 -20.49 34.33
N HIS A 890 -40.61 -21.68 34.52
CA HIS A 890 -40.71 -22.34 35.83
C HIS A 890 -39.82 -23.59 35.89
N LYS A 891 -39.12 -23.78 37.02
CA LYS A 891 -38.27 -24.95 37.34
C LYS A 891 -36.90 -25.02 36.63
N GLU A 892 -36.41 -23.90 36.10
CA GLU A 892 -35.05 -23.79 35.54
C GLU A 892 -34.03 -23.19 36.51
N GLY A 893 -32.75 -23.45 36.25
CA GLY A 893 -31.64 -22.87 37.00
C GLY A 893 -31.66 -21.33 36.99
N ALA A 894 -31.29 -20.70 38.10
CA ALA A 894 -31.31 -19.24 38.25
C ALA A 894 -30.52 -18.49 37.16
N ALA A 895 -29.43 -19.09 36.66
CA ALA A 895 -28.61 -18.55 35.59
C ALA A 895 -29.35 -18.50 34.24
N PHE A 896 -30.04 -19.59 33.85
CA PHE A 896 -30.76 -19.65 32.57
C PHE A 896 -31.96 -18.71 32.55
N ARG A 897 -32.72 -18.64 33.66
CA ARG A 897 -33.80 -17.67 33.83
C ARG A 897 -33.30 -16.22 33.73
N SER A 898 -32.16 -15.91 34.34
CA SER A 898 -31.57 -14.58 34.28
C SER A 898 -31.10 -14.22 32.87
N MET A 899 -30.52 -15.19 32.15
CA MET A 899 -30.09 -15.01 30.77
C MET A 899 -31.28 -14.75 29.82
N MET A 900 -32.37 -15.52 29.95
CA MET A 900 -33.60 -15.28 29.17
C MET A 900 -34.24 -13.93 29.47
N ASN A 901 -34.18 -13.47 30.73
CA ASN A 901 -34.61 -12.12 31.08
C ASN A 901 -33.74 -11.04 30.46
N CYS A 902 -32.40 -11.17 30.53
CA CYS A 902 -31.49 -10.24 29.86
C CYS A 902 -31.70 -10.21 28.34
N PHE A 903 -31.95 -11.36 27.74
CA PHE A 903 -32.25 -11.49 26.32
C PHE A 903 -33.56 -10.77 25.95
N ALA A 904 -34.64 -11.03 26.71
CA ALA A 904 -35.92 -10.36 26.51
C ALA A 904 -35.82 -8.83 26.66
N ILE A 905 -35.01 -8.34 27.61
CA ILE A 905 -34.71 -6.91 27.78
C ILE A 905 -33.96 -6.35 26.56
N ALA A 906 -32.96 -7.07 26.05
CA ALA A 906 -32.18 -6.63 24.89
C ALA A 906 -33.04 -6.53 23.63
N VAL A 907 -33.89 -7.54 23.36
CA VAL A 907 -34.83 -7.52 22.24
C VAL A 907 -35.85 -6.38 22.41
N SER A 908 -36.40 -6.20 23.61
CA SER A 908 -37.33 -5.11 23.90
C SER A 908 -36.69 -3.73 23.69
N LEU A 909 -35.44 -3.55 24.09
CA LEU A 909 -34.70 -2.31 23.82
C LEU A 909 -34.51 -2.11 22.31
N GLY A 910 -34.11 -3.15 21.57
CA GLY A 910 -33.97 -3.08 20.11
C GLY A 910 -35.26 -2.65 19.42
N LEU A 911 -36.39 -3.27 19.78
CA LEU A 911 -37.72 -2.88 19.28
C LEU A 911 -38.04 -1.41 19.62
N GLN A 912 -37.73 -0.95 20.83
CA GLN A 912 -37.95 0.44 21.25
C GLN A 912 -37.04 1.45 20.55
N TYR A 913 -35.88 1.04 20.07
CA TYR A 913 -34.99 1.86 19.26
C TYR A 913 -35.34 1.82 17.77
N GLY A 914 -36.35 1.04 17.37
CA GLY A 914 -36.86 1.00 15.99
C GLY A 914 -36.28 -0.11 15.13
N VAL A 915 -35.65 -1.14 15.73
CA VAL A 915 -35.28 -2.36 14.99
C VAL A 915 -36.58 -3.10 14.60
N PRO A 916 -36.82 -3.40 13.30
CA PRO A 916 -38.01 -4.12 12.88
C PRO A 916 -38.09 -5.52 13.50
N LEU A 917 -39.29 -5.97 13.85
CA LEU A 917 -39.50 -7.34 14.36
C LEU A 917 -39.03 -8.40 13.35
N GLU A 918 -39.21 -8.14 12.06
CA GLU A 918 -38.81 -9.03 10.97
C GLU A 918 -37.32 -9.38 11.01
N GLU A 919 -36.45 -8.40 11.32
CA GLU A 919 -35.01 -8.64 11.48
C GLU A 919 -34.72 -9.62 12.62
N PHE A 920 -35.42 -9.48 13.75
CA PHE A 920 -35.28 -10.44 14.84
C PHE A 920 -35.80 -11.82 14.45
N VAL A 921 -36.92 -11.91 13.73
CA VAL A 921 -37.48 -13.19 13.27
C VAL A 921 -36.50 -13.88 12.32
N ASN A 922 -35.96 -13.17 11.34
CA ASN A 922 -35.00 -13.70 10.37
C ASN A 922 -33.69 -14.18 11.01
N VAL A 923 -33.21 -13.48 12.04
CA VAL A 923 -31.96 -13.82 12.72
C VAL A 923 -32.12 -14.98 13.71
N PHE A 924 -33.21 -15.00 14.48
CA PHE A 924 -33.32 -15.90 15.63
C PHE A 924 -34.11 -17.19 15.35
N THR A 925 -34.89 -17.24 14.26
CA THR A 925 -35.53 -18.49 13.83
C THR A 925 -34.46 -19.51 13.41
N PHE A 926 -34.69 -20.80 13.72
CA PHE A 926 -33.78 -21.94 13.51
C PHE A 926 -32.48 -21.93 14.34
N THR A 927 -32.33 -21.02 15.31
CA THR A 927 -31.21 -21.05 16.26
C THR A 927 -31.29 -22.31 17.15
N ARG A 928 -30.19 -23.07 17.26
CA ARG A 928 -30.14 -24.37 17.95
C ARG A 928 -29.47 -24.31 19.32
N PHE A 929 -30.20 -24.64 20.38
CA PHE A 929 -29.67 -24.91 21.74
C PHE A 929 -30.77 -25.47 22.67
N GLU A 930 -30.39 -26.15 23.75
CA GLU A 930 -31.31 -26.71 24.75
C GLU A 930 -31.91 -25.62 25.66
N PRO A 931 -33.21 -25.66 26.00
CA PRO A 931 -34.19 -26.71 25.67
C PRO A 931 -34.70 -26.64 24.22
N GLN A 932 -34.65 -27.78 23.52
CA GLN A 932 -35.20 -27.95 22.17
C GLN A 932 -36.13 -29.18 22.12
N GLY A 933 -36.91 -29.32 21.04
CA GLY A 933 -37.74 -30.50 20.79
C GLY A 933 -39.22 -30.18 20.68
N LEU A 934 -40.06 -31.12 21.15
CA LEU A 934 -41.52 -31.03 21.01
C LEU A 934 -42.08 -29.79 21.68
N VAL A 935 -43.01 -29.15 20.99
CA VAL A 935 -43.66 -27.91 21.42
C VAL A 935 -45.16 -28.12 21.61
N ASP A 936 -45.66 -27.72 22.77
CA ASP A 936 -47.09 -27.71 23.09
C ASP A 936 -47.73 -26.38 22.63
N HIS A 937 -47.87 -26.21 21.31
CA HIS A 937 -48.50 -25.04 20.68
C HIS A 937 -49.35 -25.50 19.48
N PRO A 938 -50.50 -24.86 19.18
CA PRO A 938 -51.36 -25.26 18.06
C PRO A 938 -50.63 -25.29 16.71
N ASN A 939 -49.78 -24.30 16.43
CA ASN A 939 -49.14 -24.11 15.13
C ASN A 939 -47.68 -24.60 15.06
N ILE A 940 -46.99 -24.64 16.20
CA ILE A 940 -45.58 -24.97 16.27
C ILE A 940 -45.45 -26.26 17.06
N LYS A 941 -45.02 -27.35 16.41
CA LYS A 941 -44.94 -28.69 17.03
C LYS A 941 -43.52 -29.10 17.40
N LEU A 942 -42.54 -28.47 16.77
CA LEU A 942 -41.12 -28.71 17.02
C LEU A 942 -40.36 -27.39 16.91
N SER A 943 -39.44 -27.14 17.85
CA SER A 943 -38.49 -26.03 17.75
C SER A 943 -37.07 -26.49 18.07
N THR A 944 -36.10 -25.77 17.53
CA THR A 944 -34.66 -26.01 17.69
C THR A 944 -34.06 -25.30 18.90
N SER A 945 -34.81 -24.41 19.52
CA SER A 945 -34.53 -23.83 20.84
C SER A 945 -35.75 -23.07 21.34
N ILE A 946 -35.72 -22.64 22.60
CA ILE A 946 -36.68 -21.68 23.13
C ILE A 946 -36.69 -20.38 22.32
N VAL A 947 -35.53 -19.84 21.93
CA VAL A 947 -35.46 -18.59 21.17
C VAL A 947 -36.07 -18.75 19.78
N ASP A 948 -35.78 -19.86 19.10
CA ASP A 948 -36.44 -20.24 17.85
C ASP A 948 -37.97 -20.29 18.00
N TYR A 949 -38.47 -20.94 19.06
CA TYR A 949 -39.90 -20.95 19.36
C TYR A 949 -40.49 -19.55 19.54
N LEU A 950 -39.85 -18.68 20.33
CA LEU A 950 -40.34 -17.32 20.60
C LEU A 950 -40.49 -16.51 19.31
N PHE A 951 -39.50 -16.55 18.42
CA PHE A 951 -39.53 -15.75 17.19
C PHE A 951 -40.45 -16.32 16.11
N ARG A 952 -40.67 -17.63 16.08
CA ARG A 952 -41.75 -18.20 15.26
C ARG A 952 -43.12 -17.76 15.72
N VAL A 953 -43.37 -17.72 17.04
CA VAL A 953 -44.65 -17.20 17.58
C VAL A 953 -44.81 -15.72 17.24
N LEU A 954 -43.77 -14.91 17.45
CA LEU A 954 -43.84 -13.47 17.17
C LEU A 954 -44.01 -13.18 15.67
N GLY A 955 -43.28 -13.88 14.79
CA GLY A 955 -43.43 -13.75 13.34
C GLY A 955 -44.80 -14.19 12.86
N MET A 956 -45.35 -15.27 13.41
CA MET A 956 -46.71 -15.72 13.10
C MET A 956 -47.75 -14.68 13.55
N GLU A 957 -47.74 -14.26 14.81
CA GLU A 957 -48.77 -13.39 15.39
C GLU A 957 -48.74 -11.96 14.84
N TYR A 958 -47.55 -11.36 14.73
CA TYR A 958 -47.40 -9.93 14.40
C TYR A 958 -47.03 -9.66 12.93
N LEU A 959 -46.42 -10.61 12.22
CA LEU A 959 -46.02 -10.42 10.81
C LEU A 959 -46.83 -11.29 9.84
N GLY A 960 -47.61 -12.26 10.33
CA GLY A 960 -48.34 -13.20 9.49
C GLY A 960 -47.44 -14.20 8.74
N MET A 961 -46.17 -14.30 9.13
CA MET A 961 -45.21 -15.24 8.56
C MET A 961 -45.53 -16.66 9.04
N THR A 962 -45.82 -17.55 8.10
CA THR A 962 -46.30 -18.93 8.38
C THR A 962 -45.40 -20.00 7.76
N GLU A 963 -44.34 -19.61 7.07
CA GLU A 963 -43.38 -20.50 6.39
C GLU A 963 -42.60 -21.41 7.35
N PHE A 964 -42.49 -21.03 8.63
CA PHE A 964 -41.76 -21.78 9.66
C PHE A 964 -42.67 -22.48 10.69
N VAL A 965 -44.00 -22.42 10.53
CA VAL A 965 -44.94 -23.15 11.39
C VAL A 965 -45.32 -24.50 10.76
N GLN A 966 -45.48 -25.54 11.58
CA GLN A 966 -45.83 -26.87 11.06
C GLN A 966 -47.32 -27.04 10.78
N ILE A 967 -48.18 -26.28 11.45
CA ILE A 967 -49.62 -26.24 11.20
C ILE A 967 -50.02 -24.79 10.96
N PRO A 968 -50.35 -24.39 9.72
CA PRO A 968 -50.75 -23.01 9.40
C PRO A 968 -51.98 -22.57 10.22
N PRO A 969 -51.97 -21.38 10.83
CA PRO A 969 -53.12 -20.84 11.55
C PRO A 969 -54.25 -20.44 10.60
N LYS A 970 -55.49 -20.40 11.09
CA LYS A 970 -56.58 -19.77 10.35
C LYS A 970 -56.36 -18.24 10.38
N PRO A 971 -56.70 -17.50 9.30
CA PRO A 971 -56.50 -16.05 9.26
C PRO A 971 -57.16 -15.30 10.44
N GLU A 972 -58.32 -15.76 10.90
CA GLU A 972 -59.10 -15.17 12.00
C GLU A 972 -58.39 -15.24 13.37
N ASP A 973 -57.41 -16.15 13.51
CA ASP A 973 -56.69 -16.38 14.77
C ASP A 973 -55.48 -15.46 14.94
N LEU A 974 -55.02 -14.80 13.86
CA LEU A 974 -53.81 -13.95 13.85
C LEU A 974 -54.08 -12.53 14.38
N GLN A 975 -53.17 -11.99 15.19
CA GLN A 975 -53.26 -10.60 15.65
C GLN A 975 -53.23 -9.56 14.52
N ILE A 976 -52.46 -9.82 13.45
CA ILE A 976 -52.39 -8.93 12.29
C ILE A 976 -53.79 -8.67 11.68
N ASN A 977 -54.66 -9.69 11.67
CA ASN A 977 -56.00 -9.59 11.11
C ASN A 977 -57.03 -8.89 12.02
N LYS A 978 -56.74 -8.73 13.32
CA LYS A 978 -57.62 -7.99 14.24
C LYS A 978 -57.50 -6.45 14.10
N LYS A 979 -56.44 -5.94 13.44
CA LYS A 979 -56.26 -4.50 13.19
C LYS A 979 -56.52 -4.07 11.74
N THR A 980 -56.32 -4.94 10.75
CA THR A 980 -56.67 -4.64 9.34
C THR A 980 -58.18 -4.44 9.16
N VAL A 981 -59.01 -5.04 10.03
CA VAL A 981 -60.47 -4.85 10.06
C VAL A 981 -60.89 -3.53 10.72
N SER A 982 -60.05 -2.90 11.57
CA SER A 982 -60.39 -1.62 12.22
C SER A 982 -59.90 -0.38 11.46
N ALA A 983 -58.88 -0.50 10.60
CA ALA A 983 -58.35 0.60 9.79
C ALA A 983 -59.10 0.77 8.45
N ALA A 984 -59.76 -0.27 7.93
CA ALA A 984 -60.53 -0.22 6.69
C ALA A 984 -61.91 0.47 6.79
N LEU A 985 -62.31 0.95 7.98
CA LEU A 985 -63.61 1.61 8.23
C LEU A 985 -63.54 3.14 8.37
N GLN A 986 -62.36 3.77 8.28
CA GLN A 986 -62.21 5.23 8.44
C GLN A 986 -61.07 5.82 7.59
N ALA A 987 -61.24 5.92 6.26
CA ALA A 987 -60.58 6.94 5.45
C ALA A 987 -61.32 7.17 4.12
N PRO A 988 -61.52 8.42 3.65
CA PRO A 988 -62.32 8.72 2.46
C PRO A 988 -61.56 8.49 1.13
N MET A 989 -62.30 8.08 0.10
CA MET A 989 -61.84 7.90 -1.28
C MET A 989 -61.34 9.20 -1.91
N ILE A 990 -60.20 9.14 -2.60
CA ILE A 990 -59.81 10.12 -3.61
C ILE A 990 -59.44 9.35 -4.88
N GLU A 991 -60.24 9.58 -5.93
CA GLU A 991 -60.05 9.08 -7.29
C GLU A 991 -58.89 9.80 -8.00
N ILE A 992 -58.08 9.04 -8.74
CA ILE A 992 -57.27 9.60 -9.83
C ILE A 992 -57.42 8.70 -11.05
N ALA A 993 -57.88 9.32 -12.14
CA ALA A 993 -58.10 8.73 -13.45
C ALA A 993 -56.80 8.62 -14.28
N THR A 994 -56.71 7.56 -15.06
CA THR A 994 -55.88 7.40 -16.28
C THR A 994 -56.83 7.41 -17.50
N PRO A 995 -56.45 7.73 -18.77
CA PRO A 995 -55.26 7.20 -19.47
C PRO A 995 -54.67 8.02 -20.67
N ALA A 996 -53.58 7.53 -21.26
CA ALA A 996 -53.45 7.34 -22.72
C ALA A 996 -52.32 6.34 -23.04
N GLN A 997 -52.65 5.32 -23.84
CA GLN A 997 -51.77 4.28 -24.39
C GLN A 997 -51.14 4.75 -25.70
N ASP A 998 -50.01 4.13 -26.10
CA ASP A 998 -49.90 3.66 -27.48
C ASP A 998 -48.97 2.43 -27.65
N MET A 999 -49.61 1.41 -28.24
CA MET A 999 -49.17 0.37 -29.20
C MET A 999 -48.22 -0.79 -28.81
N VAL A 1000 -48.87 -1.96 -28.72
CA VAL A 1000 -48.47 -3.41 -28.70
C VAL A 1000 -48.07 -3.89 -30.14
N PRO A 1001 -47.73 -5.17 -30.55
CA PRO A 1001 -47.82 -6.52 -29.92
C PRO A 1001 -46.68 -7.54 -30.37
N PRO A 1002 -46.84 -8.90 -30.45
CA PRO A 1002 -46.76 -9.89 -29.34
C PRO A 1002 -46.13 -11.29 -29.67
N VAL A 1003 -46.18 -12.24 -28.71
CA VAL A 1003 -46.33 -13.73 -28.84
C VAL A 1003 -45.09 -14.51 -29.39
N SER A 1004 -44.67 -15.72 -28.97
CA SER A 1004 -45.29 -16.90 -28.33
C SER A 1004 -44.26 -17.76 -27.59
N THR A 1005 -44.65 -18.24 -26.41
CA THR A 1005 -44.25 -19.53 -25.85
C THR A 1005 -44.87 -20.70 -26.65
N VAL A 1006 -44.17 -21.85 -26.77
CA VAL A 1006 -44.63 -23.21 -26.37
C VAL A 1006 -43.80 -24.36 -27.00
N LYS A 1007 -43.33 -25.26 -26.11
CA LYS A 1007 -43.02 -26.72 -26.23
C LYS A 1007 -41.71 -27.22 -26.89
N LYS A 1008 -40.91 -27.95 -26.09
CA LYS A 1008 -40.86 -29.43 -26.20
C LYS A 1008 -40.32 -30.13 -24.95
N ASN A 1009 -40.96 -31.27 -24.68
CA ASN A 1009 -40.83 -32.19 -23.55
C ASN A 1009 -39.61 -33.12 -23.64
N THR A 1010 -39.00 -33.33 -22.47
CA THR A 1010 -38.49 -34.58 -21.83
C THR A 1010 -37.89 -35.72 -22.67
N SER A 1011 -36.62 -36.05 -22.37
CA SER A 1011 -36.11 -37.26 -21.67
C SER A 1011 -34.58 -37.33 -21.87
N LEU A 1012 -33.68 -37.77 -20.99
CA LEU A 1012 -33.70 -38.57 -19.76
C LEU A 1012 -32.37 -38.32 -18.98
N ALA A 1013 -32.48 -38.18 -17.65
CA ALA A 1013 -31.53 -38.51 -16.56
C ALA A 1013 -30.01 -38.16 -16.62
N ALA A 1014 -29.62 -37.15 -15.82
CA ALA A 1014 -28.59 -37.23 -14.75
C ALA A 1014 -28.11 -35.83 -14.27
N ALA A 1015 -29.01 -34.96 -13.79
CA ALA A 1015 -28.60 -33.66 -13.22
C ALA A 1015 -29.60 -33.05 -12.22
N GLY A 1016 -30.52 -33.86 -11.66
CA GLY A 1016 -31.58 -33.37 -10.75
C GLY A 1016 -31.34 -33.64 -9.26
N ALA A 1017 -30.21 -34.23 -8.87
CA ALA A 1017 -30.01 -34.68 -7.49
C ALA A 1017 -29.49 -33.59 -6.53
N ASN A 1018 -28.67 -32.64 -6.99
CA ASN A 1018 -27.98 -31.71 -6.07
C ASN A 1018 -28.81 -30.48 -5.66
N GLU A 1019 -29.74 -30.02 -6.48
CA GLU A 1019 -30.58 -28.84 -6.14
C GLU A 1019 -31.78 -29.23 -5.25
N HIS A 1020 -32.18 -30.50 -5.29
CA HIS A 1020 -33.23 -31.04 -4.41
C HIS A 1020 -32.69 -31.49 -3.04
N LEU A 1021 -31.39 -31.79 -2.94
CA LEU A 1021 -30.71 -32.14 -1.68
C LEU A 1021 -30.44 -30.92 -0.79
N SER A 1022 -30.09 -29.75 -1.34
CA SER A 1022 -29.84 -28.55 -0.53
C SER A 1022 -31.09 -28.02 0.18
N ASN A 1023 -32.27 -28.18 -0.43
CA ASN A 1023 -33.54 -27.72 0.12
C ASN A 1023 -34.22 -28.74 1.08
N MET A 1024 -33.67 -29.96 1.23
CA MET A 1024 -34.24 -31.04 2.05
C MET A 1024 -33.44 -31.38 3.32
N MET A 1025 -32.39 -30.61 3.66
CA MET A 1025 -31.44 -30.97 4.74
C MET A 1025 -31.57 -30.16 6.04
N GLY A 1026 -32.53 -29.22 6.15
CA GLY A 1026 -32.67 -28.37 7.33
C GLY A 1026 -33.23 -29.07 8.58
N ASP A 1027 -34.03 -30.12 8.40
CA ASP A 1027 -34.86 -30.75 9.43
C ASP A 1027 -34.59 -32.25 9.68
N ALA A 1028 -33.67 -32.88 8.92
CA ALA A 1028 -33.41 -34.31 9.03
C ALA A 1028 -32.60 -34.66 10.31
N PRO A 1029 -33.09 -35.56 11.20
CA PRO A 1029 -32.34 -35.98 12.38
C PRO A 1029 -31.13 -36.85 11.99
N PHE A 1030 -30.08 -36.82 12.82
CA PHE A 1030 -28.99 -37.78 12.69
C PHE A 1030 -29.47 -39.19 13.04
N CYS A 1031 -28.94 -40.20 12.33
CA CYS A 1031 -29.27 -41.58 12.57
C CYS A 1031 -28.83 -41.97 14.00
N THR A 1032 -29.78 -42.39 14.83
CA THR A 1032 -29.51 -42.81 16.23
C THR A 1032 -28.55 -43.99 16.36
N ASN A 1033 -28.32 -44.73 15.27
CA ASN A 1033 -27.47 -45.91 15.28
C ASN A 1033 -26.02 -45.62 14.83
N CYS A 1034 -25.80 -44.69 13.89
CA CYS A 1034 -24.46 -44.46 13.33
C CYS A 1034 -24.06 -42.99 13.16
N GLY A 1035 -24.92 -42.05 13.54
CA GLY A 1035 -24.64 -40.61 13.44
C GLY A 1035 -24.65 -40.03 12.02
N HIS A 1036 -24.90 -40.83 10.98
CA HIS A 1036 -25.01 -40.31 9.61
C HIS A 1036 -26.33 -39.54 9.42
N VAL A 1037 -26.31 -38.50 8.57
CA VAL A 1037 -27.50 -37.70 8.26
C VAL A 1037 -28.54 -38.59 7.59
N THR A 1038 -29.76 -38.60 8.13
CA THR A 1038 -30.86 -39.35 7.51
C THR A 1038 -31.49 -38.56 6.37
N VAL A 1039 -32.14 -39.26 5.44
CA VAL A 1039 -32.86 -38.64 4.32
C VAL A 1039 -34.34 -38.98 4.46
N ARG A 1040 -35.20 -38.01 4.19
CA ARG A 1040 -36.65 -38.19 4.32
C ARG A 1040 -37.15 -39.22 3.31
N SER A 1041 -37.95 -40.17 3.78
CA SER A 1041 -38.54 -41.26 3.02
C SER A 1041 -40.01 -41.38 3.42
N GLY A 1042 -40.87 -40.55 2.81
CA GLY A 1042 -42.28 -40.42 3.20
C GLY A 1042 -42.46 -39.65 4.51
N SER A 1043 -43.33 -40.17 5.40
CA SER A 1043 -43.52 -39.64 6.77
C SER A 1043 -42.37 -39.97 7.73
N CYS A 1044 -41.38 -40.76 7.29
CA CYS A 1044 -40.25 -41.21 8.09
C CYS A 1044 -38.91 -40.76 7.51
N TYR A 1045 -37.83 -41.07 8.20
CA TYR A 1045 -36.46 -40.80 7.81
C TYR A 1045 -35.68 -42.11 7.66
N LYS A 1046 -34.85 -42.23 6.64
CA LYS A 1046 -34.01 -43.41 6.38
C LYS A 1046 -32.55 -43.04 6.34
N CYS A 1047 -31.71 -43.77 7.05
CA CYS A 1047 -30.27 -43.64 6.97
C CYS A 1047 -29.76 -44.35 5.71
N LEU A 1048 -29.14 -43.60 4.79
CA LEU A 1048 -28.57 -44.19 3.57
C LEU A 1048 -27.28 -44.97 3.83
N ASN A 1049 -26.61 -44.75 4.97
CA ASN A 1049 -25.38 -45.43 5.33
C ASN A 1049 -25.62 -46.81 5.97
N CYS A 1050 -26.52 -46.91 6.96
CA CYS A 1050 -26.76 -48.18 7.69
C CYS A 1050 -28.16 -48.77 7.48
N GLY A 1051 -29.02 -48.13 6.69
CA GLY A 1051 -30.36 -48.63 6.35
C GLY A 1051 -31.43 -48.45 7.43
N ASN A 1052 -31.09 -47.93 8.61
CA ASN A 1052 -32.04 -47.73 9.72
C ASN A 1052 -33.15 -46.72 9.37
N SER A 1053 -34.40 -47.01 9.75
CA SER A 1053 -35.57 -46.14 9.54
C SER A 1053 -36.07 -45.56 10.85
N MET A 1054 -36.38 -44.26 10.88
CA MET A 1054 -36.76 -43.50 12.07
C MET A 1054 -38.04 -42.70 11.80
N GLY A 1055 -38.97 -42.65 12.75
CA GLY A 1055 -40.19 -41.82 12.65
C GLY A 1055 -41.38 -42.47 11.93
N CYS A 1056 -41.42 -43.79 11.80
CA CYS A 1056 -42.64 -44.50 11.37
C CYS A 1056 -43.44 -45.03 12.57
N SER A 1057 -44.54 -44.35 12.88
CA SER A 1057 -45.74 -44.90 13.52
C SER A 1057 -46.91 -43.96 13.26
#